data_AF-A0AAE4SDK4-F1
#
_entry.id   AF-A0AAE4SDK4-F1
#
_cell.length_a   1.000
_cell.length_b   1.000
_cell.length_c   1.000
_cell.angle_alpha   90.00
_cell.angle_beta   90.00
_cell.angle_gamma   90.00
#
_symmetry.space_group_name_H-M   'P 1'
#
loop_
_entity.id
_entity.type
_entity.pdbx_description
1 polymer ?
#
loop_
_entity_poly.entity_id
_entity_poly.type
_entity_poly.pdbx_seq_one_letter_code
_entity_poly.pdbx_strand_id
1 'polypeptide(L)'
;MDSKEETKYKQKKYIPVAIIILLLLLAVFTYYYVQNNAEVNAMLDCKCANPSPIATGYEPTEPVKSSSPDAIHVTPGGNGTNPPTPGIPTIASVELYDYNQDNAKSLRVVLKMDNPSMQITDLSVEYENANDPADNGSIAIDTTSPSQFTAMGVNTGKYLVSIPAVSGNPLDEVGTVHYNDTSDKVGYLKTYEYHFEINTDAGISKSSYYPFQSGTGVVSSPFEIQNIVQFDALRYHTGNDSGGRYYAVTKDIDFPSEWNNNSAGDRALSDGTGWVPIGGNKTAAPSPYTPFYDTDAFRGNVDFKNKTFSNFIIQTEKPAAGLFGSIGGIYKRNNTTDVWEFYRKAEIKDLKITSMTIKNAGTTKPVSVGSLTGYANNSTIKNINVTMEVEGKSVAGGLAGYIVNSTVDDSRVTGTVATYEISAGGLIGSAYDCSINNSHSVTDVTGGKSGGTNTNQTAGLISNMAGTNIKDSTSTGTISGYGHTGGLVGIIYYGYPFSSTGSKIINSSHTGDISGRNMTGGLVGIANGGENLLIEDSTVTGDITISFLRSQDEGVGGLVGLFNTYNSTIKNSSYVGNISCVGTTTKQKDIGGLVGFGFSSNVTVIDSKAETNITVNYAENVGGIAGETHTTWTIENTTAIGNITAVNIGPNTANMINAGGLVGDFRNNSTIINSSSMMNINGANDTSLSGRSYGGLVGSSTNDSKIINSYAAGNVTSNGMRVGGLVGSTLGIVIEDSYSTGTVKGRGEVGGLIGNVTRNEDRNQLNPLIIEKIHPAYISNSYATGDVITTDTDNGGLFGRIGSNVTIENCIALNTNISGYDRIGRVYGSIATGAENNSISNNYAYENMTVAVSRFSTSGTVSENTGTNGLNVTAAQAKSLTFYTDPATLNWNDGTTVWEIRSGYPLPVLTWQTTVPANPPAWATA
;
A
#
# COMPACT_ATOMS: atom_id res chain seq x y z
N MET A 1 -66.71 -1.46 -13.63
CA MET A 1 -67.47 -1.76 -12.40
C MET A 1 -66.72 -1.17 -11.23
N ASP A 2 -67.44 -0.87 -10.14
CA ASP A 2 -67.11 0.22 -9.21
C ASP A 2 -65.77 0.17 -8.46
N SER A 3 -65.23 1.37 -8.30
CA SER A 3 -64.31 1.75 -7.23
C SER A 3 -65.08 1.93 -5.91
N LYS A 4 -64.99 0.99 -4.96
CA LYS A 4 -65.29 1.20 -3.51
C LYS A 4 -65.01 -0.02 -2.63
N GLU A 5 -63.73 -0.38 -2.40
CA GLU A 5 -63.29 -1.10 -1.18
C GLU A 5 -61.85 -0.74 -0.74
N GLU A 6 -61.34 0.43 -1.13
CA GLU A 6 -60.12 0.99 -0.49
C GLU A 6 -60.44 1.58 0.89
N THR A 7 -60.48 0.74 1.95
CA THR A 7 -59.92 1.02 3.29
C THR A 7 -60.35 -0.03 4.34
N LYS A 8 -59.66 -1.19 4.37
CA LYS A 8 -59.37 -1.99 5.58
C LYS A 8 -58.58 -3.25 5.23
N TYR A 9 -57.24 -3.14 5.11
CA TYR A 9 -56.26 -4.21 5.42
C TYR A 9 -54.80 -3.74 5.13
N LYS A 10 -54.41 -2.55 5.60
CA LYS A 10 -52.99 -2.13 5.64
C LYS A 10 -52.39 -2.46 7.01
N GLN A 11 -51.76 -3.63 7.11
CA GLN A 11 -50.56 -3.95 7.91
C GLN A 11 -50.40 -5.47 8.09
N LYS A 12 -49.82 -6.14 7.09
CA LYS A 12 -48.95 -7.30 7.33
C LYS A 12 -47.54 -6.91 6.88
N LYS A 13 -46.59 -6.95 7.81
CA LYS A 13 -45.17 -6.74 7.50
C LYS A 13 -44.70 -7.88 6.59
N TYR A 14 -44.48 -7.60 5.31
CA TYR A 14 -43.61 -8.45 4.50
C TYR A 14 -42.18 -8.21 4.97
N ILE A 15 -41.57 -9.24 5.57
CA ILE A 15 -40.13 -9.25 5.81
C ILE A 15 -39.46 -9.37 4.43
N PRO A 16 -38.54 -8.47 4.04
CA PRO A 16 -37.83 -8.60 2.78
C PRO A 16 -37.12 -9.95 2.68
N VAL A 17 -37.18 -10.58 1.51
CA VAL A 17 -36.52 -11.88 1.25
C VAL A 17 -35.02 -11.82 1.60
N ALA A 18 -34.39 -10.67 1.41
CA ALA A 18 -33.02 -10.39 1.85
C ALA A 18 -32.76 -10.62 3.36
N ILE A 19 -33.71 -10.30 4.24
CA ILE A 19 -33.56 -10.53 5.69
C ILE A 19 -33.70 -12.02 6.03
N ILE A 20 -34.57 -12.75 5.32
CA ILE A 20 -34.69 -14.21 5.47
C ILE A 20 -33.41 -14.91 4.99
N ILE A 21 -32.85 -14.46 3.86
CA ILE A 21 -31.55 -14.94 3.35
C ILE A 21 -30.42 -14.61 4.33
N LEU A 22 -30.38 -13.39 4.90
CA LEU A 22 -29.38 -12.99 5.89
C LEU A 22 -29.46 -13.83 7.18
N LEU A 23 -30.67 -14.13 7.66
CA LEU A 23 -30.89 -14.99 8.82
C LEU A 23 -30.51 -16.46 8.54
N LEU A 24 -30.76 -16.96 7.32
CA LEU A 24 -30.32 -18.29 6.90
C LEU A 24 -28.80 -18.37 6.75
N LEU A 25 -28.15 -17.33 6.21
CA LEU A 25 -26.69 -17.23 6.14
C LEU A 25 -26.07 -17.17 7.54
N LEU A 26 -26.63 -16.38 8.46
CA LEU A 26 -26.21 -16.35 9.87
C LEU A 26 -26.38 -17.72 10.56
N ALA A 27 -27.49 -18.42 10.31
CA ALA A 27 -27.70 -19.77 10.85
C ALA A 27 -26.69 -20.79 10.30
N VAL A 28 -26.41 -20.75 8.99
CA VAL A 28 -25.39 -21.61 8.35
C VAL A 28 -23.99 -21.27 8.86
N PHE A 29 -23.64 -19.99 9.02
CA PHE A 29 -22.34 -19.55 9.54
C PHE A 29 -22.16 -19.96 11.00
N THR A 30 -23.20 -19.83 11.83
CA THR A 30 -23.18 -20.28 13.23
C THR A 30 -23.04 -21.81 13.31
N TYR A 31 -23.75 -22.55 12.45
CA TYR A 31 -23.62 -24.01 12.36
C TYR A 31 -22.20 -24.45 11.95
N TYR A 32 -21.60 -23.78 10.95
CA TYR A 32 -20.22 -24.05 10.51
C TYR A 32 -19.19 -23.69 11.59
N TYR A 33 -19.40 -22.60 12.33
CA TYR A 33 -18.52 -22.15 13.41
C TYR A 33 -18.52 -23.09 14.62
N VAL A 34 -19.69 -23.67 14.95
CA VAL A 34 -19.83 -24.66 16.04
C VAL A 34 -19.24 -26.03 15.66
N GLN A 35 -19.34 -26.45 14.39
CA GLN A 35 -18.80 -27.74 13.94
C GLN A 35 -17.26 -27.75 13.82
N ASN A 36 -16.61 -26.61 13.56
CA ASN A 36 -15.16 -26.56 13.30
C ASN A 36 -14.29 -26.08 14.48
N ASN A 37 -14.88 -25.76 15.64
CA ASN A 37 -14.12 -25.38 16.84
C ASN A 37 -14.02 -26.54 17.85
N ALA A 38 -12.84 -27.17 17.92
CA ALA A 38 -12.57 -28.29 18.82
C ALA A 38 -12.71 -27.93 20.32
N GLU A 39 -12.50 -26.67 20.70
CA GLU A 39 -12.57 -26.22 22.09
C GLU A 39 -14.01 -26.09 22.63
N VAL A 40 -15.00 -25.86 21.76
CA VAL A 40 -16.40 -25.65 22.20
C VAL A 40 -17.10 -26.97 22.55
N ASN A 41 -16.75 -28.07 21.85
CA ASN A 41 -17.34 -29.39 22.12
C ASN A 41 -16.78 -30.05 23.40
N ALA A 42 -15.72 -29.51 24.01
CA ALA A 42 -15.14 -30.04 25.25
C ALA A 42 -15.87 -29.57 26.53
N MET A 43 -16.75 -28.55 26.46
CA MET A 43 -17.37 -27.93 27.64
C MET A 43 -18.78 -28.42 27.99
N LEU A 44 -19.39 -29.34 27.22
CA LEU A 44 -20.82 -29.66 27.37
C LEU A 44 -21.18 -31.07 27.85
N ASP A 45 -20.26 -32.05 27.84
CA ASP A 45 -20.55 -33.41 28.32
C ASP A 45 -19.41 -34.03 29.15
N CYS A 46 -19.50 -33.89 30.48
CA CYS A 46 -19.63 -35.04 31.40
C CYS A 46 -19.69 -34.60 32.87
N LYS A 47 -20.63 -35.18 33.64
CA LYS A 47 -20.75 -35.00 35.10
C LYS A 47 -19.98 -36.06 35.88
N CYS A 48 -19.36 -35.59 36.96
CA CYS A 48 -18.99 -36.26 38.21
C CYS A 48 -19.19 -37.79 38.37
N ALA A 49 -18.09 -38.49 38.67
CA ALA A 49 -18.08 -39.54 39.69
C ALA A 49 -16.71 -39.55 40.42
N ASN A 50 -16.74 -39.48 41.75
CA ASN A 50 -15.58 -39.51 42.67
C ASN A 50 -15.28 -40.99 43.06
N PRO A 51 -14.08 -41.40 43.56
CA PRO A 51 -13.64 -40.98 44.90
C PRO A 51 -12.10 -40.84 45.15
N SER A 52 -11.73 -39.81 45.92
CA SER A 52 -10.93 -39.78 47.18
C SER A 52 -9.72 -40.75 47.43
N PRO A 53 -8.83 -40.42 48.38
CA PRO A 53 -7.93 -39.26 48.52
C PRO A 53 -6.46 -39.72 48.81
N ILE A 54 -5.50 -38.80 49.03
CA ILE A 54 -4.43 -38.88 50.08
C ILE A 54 -3.40 -37.71 49.97
N ALA A 55 -3.03 -37.17 51.14
CA ALA A 55 -1.84 -36.37 51.47
C ALA A 55 -1.51 -35.10 50.63
N THR A 56 -2.10 -33.96 51.02
CA THR A 56 -1.36 -32.69 51.04
C THR A 56 -0.41 -32.67 52.25
N GLY A 57 0.89 -32.50 52.00
CA GLY A 57 1.90 -32.42 53.04
C GLY A 57 3.04 -31.48 52.65
N TYR A 58 2.80 -30.18 52.78
CA TYR A 58 3.84 -29.15 52.90
C TYR A 58 3.30 -28.03 53.77
N GLU A 59 3.90 -27.84 54.94
CA GLU A 59 3.61 -26.73 55.84
C GLU A 59 4.19 -25.43 55.27
N PRO A 60 3.61 -24.25 55.60
CA PRO A 60 4.26 -22.98 55.32
C PRO A 60 5.54 -22.90 56.16
N THR A 61 6.70 -22.88 55.50
CA THR A 61 7.96 -22.64 56.17
C THR A 61 8.00 -21.19 56.67
N GLU A 62 8.38 -21.02 57.95
CA GLU A 62 8.63 -19.70 58.52
C GLU A 62 9.72 -18.96 57.72
N PRO A 63 9.69 -17.62 57.65
CA PRO A 63 10.77 -16.86 57.02
C PRO A 63 12.09 -17.16 57.72
N VAL A 64 13.07 -17.63 56.95
CA VAL A 64 14.42 -17.89 57.43
C VAL A 64 15.01 -16.58 57.93
N LYS A 65 15.18 -16.45 59.25
CA LYS A 65 16.07 -15.43 59.82
C LYS A 65 17.50 -15.76 59.39
N SER A 66 18.04 -15.00 58.45
CA SER A 66 19.48 -14.94 58.30
C SER A 66 20.08 -14.36 59.59
N SER A 67 20.96 -15.13 60.21
CA SER A 67 21.86 -14.59 61.23
C SER A 67 22.87 -13.64 60.58
N SER A 68 23.33 -12.65 61.35
CA SER A 68 24.11 -11.46 60.95
C SER A 68 23.42 -10.53 59.94
N PRO A 69 22.89 -9.36 60.38
CA PRO A 69 22.86 -8.19 59.52
C PRO A 69 24.28 -7.65 59.36
N ASP A 70 24.62 -7.20 58.16
CA ASP A 70 25.71 -6.23 57.98
C ASP A 70 25.38 -4.99 58.81
N ALA A 71 26.37 -4.42 59.51
CA ALA A 71 26.14 -3.52 60.63
C ALA A 71 25.76 -2.10 60.20
N ILE A 72 24.49 -1.91 59.80
CA ILE A 72 23.93 -0.58 59.53
C ILE A 72 23.82 0.19 60.85
N HIS A 73 24.74 1.14 61.06
CA HIS A 73 24.67 2.12 62.14
C HIS A 73 23.94 3.38 61.68
N VAL A 74 23.07 3.89 62.56
CA VAL A 74 22.36 5.17 62.37
C VAL A 74 22.70 6.05 63.58
N THR A 75 23.47 7.11 63.34
CA THR A 75 23.89 8.05 64.38
C THR A 75 23.17 9.39 64.21
N PRO A 76 22.56 9.95 65.28
CA PRO A 76 22.08 11.33 65.25
C PRO A 76 23.28 12.29 65.18
N GLY A 77 23.38 13.08 64.11
CA GLY A 77 24.44 14.08 63.93
C GLY A 77 24.36 15.17 65.00
N GLY A 78 25.42 15.34 65.79
CA GLY A 78 25.44 16.31 66.90
C GLY A 78 26.83 16.68 67.39
N ASN A 79 27.49 17.61 66.70
CA ASN A 79 28.73 18.22 67.20
C ASN A 79 28.43 19.19 68.35
N GLY A 80 28.56 18.75 69.61
CA GLY A 80 28.48 19.66 70.77
C GLY A 80 28.44 18.96 72.12
N THR A 81 29.33 19.35 73.03
CA THR A 81 29.39 18.83 74.41
C THR A 81 28.23 19.35 75.27
N ASN A 82 27.16 18.56 75.42
CA ASN A 82 26.16 18.69 76.50
C ASN A 82 25.35 17.38 76.67
N PRO A 83 24.76 17.11 77.85
CA PRO A 83 24.00 15.89 78.11
C PRO A 83 22.65 15.85 77.35
N PRO A 84 22.11 14.66 77.04
CA PRO A 84 20.95 14.52 76.15
C PRO A 84 19.65 15.03 76.79
N THR A 85 19.03 16.02 76.15
CA THR A 85 17.62 16.39 76.35
C THR A 85 16.68 15.26 75.88
N PRO A 86 15.54 15.04 76.54
CA PRO A 86 14.59 14.00 76.13
C PRO A 86 13.87 14.40 74.83
N GLY A 87 14.09 13.63 73.77
CA GLY A 87 13.49 13.88 72.45
C GLY A 87 14.32 13.36 71.28
N ILE A 88 15.01 12.23 71.42
CA ILE A 88 15.76 11.59 70.34
C ILE A 88 14.87 10.49 69.73
N PRO A 89 14.68 10.42 68.40
CA PRO A 89 13.98 9.31 67.75
C PRO A 89 14.65 7.98 68.09
N THR A 90 13.86 6.97 68.49
CA THR A 90 14.39 5.61 68.74
C THR A 90 14.00 4.68 67.61
N ILE A 91 14.95 3.89 67.11
CA ILE A 91 14.70 2.91 66.05
C ILE A 91 13.88 1.76 66.65
N ALA A 92 12.70 1.50 66.08
CA ALA A 92 11.81 0.43 66.51
C ALA A 92 12.16 -0.90 65.85
N SER A 93 12.47 -0.88 64.55
CA SER A 93 12.99 -2.03 63.80
C SER A 93 13.72 -1.58 62.52
N VAL A 94 14.59 -2.46 62.03
CA VAL A 94 15.13 -2.43 60.67
C VAL A 94 14.88 -3.80 60.06
N GLU A 95 14.25 -3.84 58.89
CA GLU A 95 13.80 -5.08 58.23
C GLU A 95 14.27 -5.10 56.77
N LEU A 96 14.80 -6.23 56.33
CA LEU A 96 15.20 -6.48 54.94
C LEU A 96 14.20 -7.42 54.29
N TYR A 97 13.79 -7.12 53.06
CA TYR A 97 12.85 -7.93 52.29
C TYR A 97 13.33 -8.13 50.84
N ASP A 98 13.20 -9.37 50.35
CA ASP A 98 13.28 -9.72 48.92
C ASP A 98 11.89 -9.66 48.28
N TYR A 99 11.76 -9.07 47.09
CA TYR A 99 10.47 -8.98 46.37
C TYR A 99 10.55 -9.52 44.94
N ASN A 100 10.30 -10.84 44.81
CA ASN A 100 10.16 -11.57 43.53
C ASN A 100 11.41 -11.59 42.61
N GLN A 101 11.25 -12.20 41.43
CA GLN A 101 12.29 -12.91 40.65
C GLN A 101 13.44 -12.05 40.04
N ASP A 102 13.53 -10.76 40.35
CA ASP A 102 14.54 -9.84 39.79
C ASP A 102 15.67 -9.46 40.79
N ASN A 103 15.79 -10.18 41.91
CA ASN A 103 16.87 -10.04 42.93
C ASN A 103 16.99 -8.67 43.66
N ALA A 104 16.03 -7.76 43.52
CA ALA A 104 16.08 -6.45 44.17
C ALA A 104 15.79 -6.54 45.69
N LYS A 105 16.70 -5.98 46.51
CA LYS A 105 16.59 -5.92 47.98
C LYS A 105 16.09 -4.56 48.46
N SER A 106 15.13 -4.60 49.39
CA SER A 106 14.56 -3.40 50.03
C SER A 106 14.90 -3.34 51.51
N LEU A 107 15.35 -2.17 51.98
CA LEU A 107 15.59 -1.85 53.37
C LEU A 107 14.44 -1.00 53.93
N ARG A 108 13.85 -1.47 55.04
CA ARG A 108 12.80 -0.76 55.78
C ARG A 108 13.34 -0.32 57.13
N VAL A 109 13.23 0.97 57.45
CA VAL A 109 13.59 1.53 58.76
C VAL A 109 12.34 2.10 59.43
N VAL A 110 12.05 1.68 60.66
CA VAL A 110 10.91 2.16 61.44
C VAL A 110 11.42 3.00 62.61
N LEU A 111 11.06 4.29 62.62
CA LEU A 111 11.39 5.23 63.70
C LEU A 111 10.19 5.41 64.63
N LYS A 112 10.46 5.45 65.94
CA LYS A 112 9.49 5.76 66.98
C LYS A 112 9.78 7.14 67.55
N MET A 113 8.76 7.99 67.55
CA MET A 113 8.82 9.36 68.09
C MET A 113 7.70 9.60 69.10
N ASP A 114 8.08 10.23 70.21
CA ASP A 114 7.15 10.60 71.29
C ASP A 114 6.50 11.99 71.09
N ASN A 115 6.86 12.72 70.02
CA ASN A 115 6.30 14.04 69.70
C ASN A 115 6.15 14.23 68.17
N PRO A 116 4.92 14.45 67.63
CA PRO A 116 4.69 14.67 66.20
C PRO A 116 5.19 16.00 65.64
N SER A 117 5.65 16.92 66.49
CA SER A 117 6.16 18.24 66.06
C SER A 117 7.67 18.24 65.79
N MET A 118 8.32 17.08 65.95
CA MET A 118 9.76 16.92 65.83
C MET A 118 10.16 16.80 64.35
N GLN A 119 11.03 17.70 63.88
CA GLN A 119 11.62 17.58 62.55
C GLN A 119 12.95 16.84 62.63
N ILE A 120 13.04 15.70 61.93
CA ILE A 120 14.33 15.15 61.51
C ILE A 120 14.94 16.21 60.57
N THR A 121 16.20 16.54 60.77
CA THR A 121 16.95 17.52 59.94
C THR A 121 18.17 16.87 59.30
N ASP A 122 18.84 15.96 60.02
CA ASP A 122 19.89 15.10 59.50
C ASP A 122 19.54 13.62 59.76
N LEU A 123 19.36 12.84 58.69
CA LEU A 123 19.29 11.37 58.75
C LEU A 123 20.33 10.81 57.79
N SER A 124 21.23 9.96 58.29
CA SER A 124 22.22 9.27 57.45
C SER A 124 22.16 7.76 57.66
N VAL A 125 22.38 7.02 56.57
CA VAL A 125 22.54 5.57 56.58
C VAL A 125 23.97 5.27 56.19
N GLU A 126 24.74 4.72 57.14
CA GLU A 126 26.10 4.26 56.90
C GLU A 126 26.08 2.78 56.50
N TYR A 127 26.91 2.39 55.53
CA TYR A 127 27.10 1.00 55.12
C TYR A 127 28.59 0.64 55.03
N GLU A 128 28.92 -0.58 55.44
CA GLU A 128 30.25 -1.17 55.24
C GLU A 128 30.19 -2.23 54.13
N ASN A 129 31.10 -2.14 53.15
CA ASN A 129 31.24 -3.15 52.11
C ASN A 129 32.28 -4.19 52.57
N ALA A 130 31.80 -5.36 52.99
CA ALA A 130 32.64 -6.43 53.55
C ALA A 130 33.71 -6.98 52.59
N ASN A 131 33.64 -6.68 51.28
CA ASN A 131 34.59 -7.14 50.27
C ASN A 131 35.57 -6.04 49.80
N ASP A 132 35.24 -4.76 49.97
CA ASP A 132 36.15 -3.63 49.69
C ASP A 132 35.92 -2.47 50.68
N PRO A 133 36.75 -2.36 51.75
CA PRO A 133 36.63 -1.29 52.74
C PRO A 133 36.86 0.13 52.20
N ALA A 134 37.33 0.30 50.97
CA ALA A 134 37.45 1.62 50.33
C ALA A 134 36.10 2.15 49.81
N ASP A 135 35.09 1.29 49.72
CA ASP A 135 33.74 1.58 49.20
C ASP A 135 32.69 1.75 50.33
N ASN A 136 33.16 1.88 51.59
CA ASN A 136 32.32 2.25 52.74
C ASN A 136 31.79 3.68 52.54
N GLY A 137 30.49 3.88 52.73
CA GLY A 137 29.83 5.14 52.41
C GLY A 137 28.71 5.53 53.40
N SER A 138 28.35 6.81 53.39
CA SER A 138 27.18 7.33 54.10
C SER A 138 26.23 8.04 53.14
N ILE A 139 24.95 7.68 53.21
CA ILE A 139 23.88 8.30 52.43
C ILE A 139 23.16 9.29 53.33
N ALA A 140 23.35 10.59 53.08
CA ALA A 140 22.61 11.66 53.76
C ALA A 140 21.24 11.87 53.09
N ILE A 141 20.18 11.94 53.90
CA ILE A 141 18.80 12.13 53.47
C ILE A 141 18.38 13.56 53.84
N ASP A 142 18.31 14.46 52.85
CA ASP A 142 17.80 15.83 53.04
C ASP A 142 16.29 15.79 53.30
N THR A 143 15.90 16.31 54.47
CA THR A 143 14.53 16.37 54.96
C THR A 143 13.91 17.76 54.82
N THR A 144 14.66 18.75 54.32
CA THR A 144 14.25 20.17 54.29
C THR A 144 13.54 20.60 53.00
N SER A 145 13.55 19.76 51.96
CA SER A 145 12.92 20.01 50.66
C SER A 145 11.43 19.60 50.62
N PRO A 146 10.45 20.54 50.56
CA PRO A 146 9.02 20.21 50.71
C PRO A 146 8.41 19.44 49.53
N SER A 147 9.11 19.30 48.41
CA SER A 147 8.60 18.70 47.17
C SER A 147 8.54 17.16 47.17
N GLN A 148 8.94 16.49 48.27
CA GLN A 148 8.90 15.02 48.38
C GLN A 148 7.84 14.47 49.36
N PHE A 149 7.12 15.31 50.10
CA PHE A 149 6.18 14.84 51.12
C PHE A 149 4.84 15.59 51.09
N THR A 150 3.74 14.85 50.90
CA THR A 150 2.38 15.35 51.16
C THR A 150 1.75 14.54 52.28
N ALA A 151 1.69 15.10 53.49
CA ALA A 151 1.02 14.47 54.62
C ALA A 151 -0.51 14.66 54.51
N MET A 152 -1.22 13.65 54.03
CA MET A 152 -2.69 13.56 54.13
C MET A 152 -3.06 12.46 55.12
N GLY A 153 -3.69 12.81 56.25
CA GLY A 153 -4.08 11.85 57.28
C GLY A 153 -5.59 11.66 57.36
N VAL A 154 -6.05 10.42 57.16
CA VAL A 154 -7.31 9.89 57.74
C VAL A 154 -7.15 8.40 58.08
N ASN A 155 -8.03 7.89 58.94
CA ASN A 155 -8.02 6.57 59.57
C ASN A 155 -8.05 5.34 58.62
N THR A 156 -7.47 4.25 59.13
CA THR A 156 -7.76 2.82 58.85
C THR A 156 -7.66 2.31 57.40
N GLY A 157 -6.54 1.63 57.10
CA GLY A 157 -6.53 0.47 56.20
C GLY A 157 -5.68 0.57 54.93
N LYS A 158 -4.37 0.26 55.05
CA LYS A 158 -3.41 -0.14 53.99
C LYS A 158 -3.51 0.52 52.59
N TYR A 159 -2.57 1.42 52.27
CA TYR A 159 -2.18 1.71 50.88
C TYR A 159 -0.67 1.91 50.73
N LEU A 160 -0.12 1.47 49.59
CA LEU A 160 1.20 1.87 49.10
C LEU A 160 1.17 3.34 48.69
N VAL A 161 2.30 4.04 48.84
CA VAL A 161 2.51 5.36 48.23
C VAL A 161 3.24 5.17 46.90
N SER A 162 2.62 5.65 45.81
CA SER A 162 3.28 5.91 44.54
C SER A 162 2.91 7.32 44.13
N ILE A 163 3.89 8.19 43.89
CA ILE A 163 3.67 9.57 43.47
C ILE A 163 4.49 9.87 42.20
N PRO A 164 3.86 10.32 41.10
CA PRO A 164 4.54 10.76 39.89
C PRO A 164 5.05 12.21 40.01
N ALA A 165 6.13 12.54 39.31
CA ALA A 165 6.72 13.88 39.33
C ALA A 165 6.00 14.86 38.38
N VAL A 166 5.60 16.04 38.90
CA VAL A 166 5.21 17.23 38.10
C VAL A 166 5.56 18.52 38.83
N SER A 167 6.14 19.49 38.11
CA SER A 167 6.04 20.94 38.37
C SER A 167 6.20 21.67 37.02
N GLY A 168 5.43 22.68 36.60
CA GLY A 168 4.17 23.33 37.04
C GLY A 168 3.70 24.24 35.85
N ASN A 169 2.88 25.30 35.91
CA ASN A 169 1.83 25.86 36.80
C ASN A 169 1.29 27.14 36.05
N PRO A 170 0.15 27.82 36.38
CA PRO A 170 -1.05 27.48 37.17
C PRO A 170 -2.41 27.76 36.43
N LEU A 171 -3.54 27.62 37.14
CA LEU A 171 -4.96 27.96 36.76
C LEU A 171 -5.60 26.99 35.73
N ASP A 172 -6.88 26.57 35.84
CA ASP A 172 -8.05 27.18 36.50
C ASP A 172 -9.05 26.19 37.17
N GLU A 173 -9.98 26.79 37.94
CA GLU A 173 -11.28 26.29 38.47
C GLU A 173 -11.41 25.26 39.62
N VAL A 174 -12.49 25.47 40.40
CA VAL A 174 -12.77 24.93 41.74
C VAL A 174 -14.03 24.04 41.70
N GLY A 175 -13.96 22.85 42.30
CA GLY A 175 -15.10 21.95 42.47
C GLY A 175 -15.15 21.31 43.86
N THR A 176 -15.91 21.91 44.79
CA THR A 176 -16.16 21.36 46.14
C THR A 176 -17.20 20.24 46.15
N VAL A 177 -16.95 19.17 46.91
CA VAL A 177 -17.99 18.24 47.41
C VAL A 177 -17.70 17.90 48.88
N HIS A 178 -18.70 18.05 49.76
CA HIS A 178 -18.66 17.64 51.16
C HIS A 178 -19.05 16.15 51.33
N TYR A 179 -18.70 15.52 52.46
CA TYR A 179 -19.72 15.01 53.41
C TYR A 179 -19.11 14.72 54.82
N ASN A 180 -19.97 14.80 55.84
CA ASN A 180 -19.65 14.59 57.26
C ASN A 180 -19.55 13.10 57.63
N ASP A 181 -18.79 12.77 58.69
CA ASP A 181 -19.39 12.09 59.85
C ASP A 181 -18.68 12.47 61.17
N THR A 182 -19.41 12.38 62.28
CA THR A 182 -19.00 12.76 63.64
C THR A 182 -19.28 11.63 64.63
N SER A 183 -18.24 11.01 65.21
CA SER A 183 -18.41 10.22 66.44
C SER A 183 -17.10 10.00 67.23
N ASP A 184 -17.30 9.73 68.52
CA ASP A 184 -16.44 9.95 69.68
C ASP A 184 -15.07 9.24 69.82
N LYS A 185 -14.15 10.00 70.44
CA LYS A 185 -13.29 9.66 71.60
C LYS A 185 -13.04 8.17 71.94
N VAL A 186 -11.77 7.75 71.85
CA VAL A 186 -11.03 7.14 72.99
C VAL A 186 -9.58 7.64 72.94
N GLY A 187 -9.00 8.00 74.09
CA GLY A 187 -7.61 8.44 74.18
C GLY A 187 -6.62 7.28 74.20
N TYR A 188 -5.71 7.24 73.23
CA TYR A 188 -4.46 6.46 73.27
C TYR A 188 -3.31 7.35 72.80
N LEU A 189 -2.10 7.10 73.33
CA LEU A 189 -0.88 7.72 72.80
C LEU A 189 -0.76 7.37 71.31
N LYS A 190 -0.75 8.39 70.44
CA LYS A 190 -0.45 8.19 69.02
C LYS A 190 1.04 7.93 68.87
N THR A 191 1.42 6.67 68.66
CA THR A 191 2.69 6.33 68.03
C THR A 191 2.65 6.85 66.60
N TYR A 192 3.64 7.64 66.20
CA TYR A 192 3.80 8.05 64.81
C TYR A 192 4.84 7.14 64.16
N GLU A 193 4.35 6.19 63.37
CA GLU A 193 5.19 5.30 62.57
C GLU A 193 5.44 5.94 61.20
N TYR A 194 6.71 6.23 60.91
CA TYR A 194 7.15 6.69 59.60
C TYR A 194 7.74 5.50 58.83
N HIS A 195 7.27 5.29 57.60
CA HIS A 195 7.79 4.27 56.70
C HIS A 195 8.74 4.91 55.70
N PHE A 196 10.00 4.46 55.72
CA PHE A 196 10.98 4.76 54.69
C PHE A 196 11.26 3.46 53.91
N GLU A 197 10.98 3.48 52.61
CA GLU A 197 11.39 2.43 51.68
C GLU A 197 12.67 2.89 50.99
N ILE A 198 13.79 2.25 51.33
CA ILE A 198 15.07 2.45 50.63
C ILE A 198 15.26 1.23 49.74
N ASN A 199 14.92 1.39 48.46
CA ASN A 199 15.25 0.41 47.43
C ASN A 199 16.76 0.47 47.19
N THR A 200 17.49 -0.61 47.51
CA THR A 200 18.96 -0.60 47.33
C THR A 200 19.39 -0.64 45.85
N ASP A 201 18.46 -0.97 44.93
CA ASP A 201 18.60 -0.82 43.47
C ASP A 201 17.92 0.43 42.88
N ALA A 202 17.38 1.35 43.70
CA ALA A 202 16.80 2.62 43.23
C ALA A 202 17.21 3.80 44.12
N GLY A 203 18.50 4.16 44.09
CA GLY A 203 19.10 5.19 44.96
C GLY A 203 20.07 6.18 44.30
N ILE A 204 20.77 5.82 43.21
CA ILE A 204 21.44 6.85 42.40
C ILE A 204 20.34 7.59 41.64
N SER A 205 20.24 8.91 41.84
CA SER A 205 19.22 9.70 41.15
C SER A 205 19.37 9.52 39.63
N LYS A 206 18.25 9.31 38.91
CA LYS A 206 18.24 9.20 37.43
C LYS A 206 18.72 10.47 36.70
N SER A 207 19.15 11.49 37.44
CA SER A 207 19.67 12.77 36.98
C SER A 207 21.17 12.98 37.19
N SER A 208 21.90 12.12 37.92
CA SER A 208 23.21 12.49 38.49
C SER A 208 24.48 11.91 37.83
N TYR A 209 24.45 11.38 36.60
CA TYR A 209 25.73 10.99 35.94
C TYR A 209 25.92 11.20 34.43
N TYR A 210 24.97 11.79 33.68
CA TYR A 210 25.23 12.12 32.25
C TYR A 210 24.73 13.53 31.89
N PRO A 211 25.49 14.60 32.22
CA PRO A 211 25.15 15.93 31.76
C PRO A 211 25.38 16.06 30.25
N PHE A 212 24.35 16.54 29.56
CA PHE A 212 24.51 17.19 28.27
C PHE A 212 25.56 18.31 28.36
N GLN A 213 26.26 18.58 27.27
CA GLN A 213 27.39 19.53 27.26
C GLN A 213 27.00 20.92 27.76
N SER A 214 25.77 21.34 27.45
CA SER A 214 25.13 22.58 27.90
C SER A 214 23.61 22.48 27.71
N GLY A 215 22.88 23.53 28.08
CA GLY A 215 21.45 23.68 27.79
C GLY A 215 20.51 23.30 28.94
N THR A 216 19.24 23.66 28.80
CA THR A 216 18.15 23.33 29.74
C THR A 216 17.01 22.54 29.10
N GLY A 217 17.13 22.19 27.82
CA GLY A 217 16.16 21.38 27.09
C GLY A 217 14.97 22.15 26.53
N VAL A 218 15.04 23.48 26.45
CA VAL A 218 13.99 24.34 25.85
C VAL A 218 14.42 24.86 24.48
N VAL A 219 13.48 25.38 23.67
CA VAL A 219 13.77 25.87 22.28
C VAL A 219 14.97 26.82 22.22
N SER A 220 15.07 27.77 23.15
CA SER A 220 16.14 28.77 23.21
C SER A 220 17.44 28.29 23.85
N SER A 221 17.43 27.10 24.46
CA SER A 221 18.56 26.51 25.18
C SER A 221 18.46 24.97 25.13
N PRO A 222 18.59 24.36 23.94
CA PRO A 222 18.48 22.92 23.76
C PRO A 222 19.65 22.22 24.46
N PHE A 223 19.42 20.99 24.91
CA PHE A 223 20.48 20.15 25.47
C PHE A 223 21.53 19.83 24.38
N GLU A 224 22.77 20.22 24.62
CA GLU A 224 23.85 20.06 23.65
C GLU A 224 24.52 18.68 23.73
N ILE A 225 24.69 18.04 22.58
CA ILE A 225 25.27 16.71 22.43
C ILE A 225 26.52 16.81 21.55
N GLN A 226 27.67 16.35 22.07
CA GLN A 226 28.98 16.43 21.42
C GLN A 226 29.69 15.09 21.27
N ASN A 227 29.17 13.99 21.84
CA ASN A 227 29.76 12.66 21.79
C ASN A 227 28.71 11.55 21.97
N ILE A 228 29.10 10.29 21.74
CA ILE A 228 28.20 9.15 21.82
C ILE A 228 27.59 8.93 23.22
N VAL A 229 28.32 9.20 24.31
CA VAL A 229 27.82 9.03 25.69
C VAL A 229 26.72 10.05 25.99
N GLN A 230 26.86 11.29 25.53
CA GLN A 230 25.81 12.32 25.62
C GLN A 230 24.61 12.04 24.72
N PHE A 231 24.81 11.35 23.58
CA PHE A 231 23.71 10.89 22.74
C PHE A 231 22.99 9.69 23.38
N ASP A 232 23.74 8.77 23.96
CA ASP A 232 23.22 7.60 24.67
C ASP A 232 22.30 8.00 25.83
N ALA A 233 22.68 9.07 26.56
CA ALA A 233 21.91 9.61 27.68
C ALA A 233 20.42 9.89 27.35
N LEU A 234 20.04 10.06 26.07
CA LEU A 234 18.64 10.14 25.64
C LEU A 234 17.80 8.92 26.06
N ARG A 235 18.40 7.76 26.33
CA ARG A 235 17.69 6.57 26.86
C ARG A 235 17.15 6.75 28.28
N TYR A 236 17.66 7.73 29.03
CA TYR A 236 17.10 8.16 30.32
C TYR A 236 16.08 9.31 30.18
N HIS A 237 15.91 9.82 28.96
CA HIS A 237 14.96 10.85 28.58
C HIS A 237 14.00 10.31 27.51
N THR A 238 13.29 9.21 27.82
CA THR A 238 12.22 8.62 27.02
C THR A 238 10.84 8.94 27.60
N GLY A 239 9.77 8.43 27.00
CA GLY A 239 8.43 8.43 27.59
C GLY A 239 7.90 9.83 27.91
N ASN A 240 7.33 10.00 29.11
CA ASN A 240 6.76 11.30 29.52
C ASN A 240 7.82 12.37 29.81
N ASP A 241 9.06 11.97 30.10
CA ASP A 241 10.13 12.91 30.44
C ASP A 241 10.74 13.53 29.19
N SER A 242 10.78 12.78 28.09
CA SER A 242 11.24 13.26 26.77
C SER A 242 10.39 14.38 26.16
N GLY A 243 9.09 14.38 26.48
CA GLY A 243 8.07 15.10 25.72
C GLY A 243 8.14 16.62 25.84
N GLY A 244 8.46 17.29 24.73
CA GLY A 244 8.60 18.75 24.66
C GLY A 244 9.99 19.27 25.03
N ARG A 245 10.98 18.40 25.18
CA ARG A 245 12.39 18.78 25.33
C ARG A 245 13.07 18.93 23.96
N TYR A 246 14.13 19.74 23.93
CA TYR A 246 14.91 20.05 22.73
C TYR A 246 16.38 19.66 22.92
N TYR A 247 16.96 19.01 21.91
CA TYR A 247 18.32 18.51 21.87
C TYR A 247 19.01 18.98 20.59
N ALA A 248 20.29 19.30 20.67
CA ALA A 248 21.09 19.79 19.55
C ALA A 248 22.42 19.05 19.48
N VAL A 249 22.64 18.27 18.41
CA VAL A 249 23.94 17.64 18.17
C VAL A 249 24.86 18.65 17.48
N THR A 250 26.02 18.96 18.08
CA THR A 250 26.92 20.02 17.59
C THR A 250 28.24 19.49 17.02
N LYS A 251 28.55 18.20 17.21
CA LYS A 251 29.71 17.50 16.63
C LYS A 251 29.28 16.20 15.95
N ASP A 252 30.10 15.72 15.03
CA ASP A 252 29.95 14.39 14.44
C ASP A 252 30.20 13.31 15.51
N ILE A 253 29.51 12.18 15.41
CA ILE A 253 29.51 11.10 16.40
C ILE A 253 29.89 9.78 15.72
N ASP A 254 31.09 9.31 15.99
CA ASP A 254 31.57 8.00 15.52
C ASP A 254 31.34 6.94 16.59
N PHE A 255 30.90 5.74 16.19
CA PHE A 255 30.65 4.64 17.11
C PHE A 255 31.89 3.76 17.24
N PRO A 256 32.31 3.37 18.47
CA PRO A 256 33.51 2.57 18.65
C PRO A 256 33.40 1.21 17.96
N SER A 257 34.40 0.85 17.15
CA SER A 257 34.47 -0.47 16.48
C SER A 257 34.48 -1.66 17.45
N GLU A 258 34.83 -1.42 18.71
CA GLU A 258 34.83 -2.39 19.80
C GLU A 258 33.41 -2.86 20.18
N TRP A 259 32.40 -2.00 20.01
CA TRP A 259 30.99 -2.35 20.28
C TRP A 259 30.39 -3.30 19.22
N ASN A 260 31.06 -3.45 18.07
CA ASN A 260 30.61 -4.30 16.98
C ASN A 260 31.04 -5.78 17.13
N ASN A 261 31.77 -6.17 18.21
CA ASN A 261 32.39 -7.50 18.32
C ASN A 261 32.37 -8.17 19.71
N ASN A 262 31.87 -7.53 20.78
CA ASN A 262 32.23 -7.96 22.13
C ASN A 262 31.31 -9.03 22.76
N SER A 263 31.79 -10.28 22.79
CA SER A 263 31.17 -11.36 23.57
C SER A 263 31.51 -11.24 25.06
N ALA A 264 30.58 -10.66 25.83
CA ALA A 264 30.60 -10.47 27.28
C ALA A 264 31.55 -9.39 27.85
N GLY A 265 31.11 -8.70 28.90
CA GLY A 265 31.93 -7.77 29.69
C GLY A 265 31.13 -6.59 30.23
N ASP A 266 31.00 -5.54 29.40
CA ASP A 266 30.71 -4.18 29.87
C ASP A 266 29.31 -3.69 29.48
N ARG A 267 28.34 -3.84 30.40
CA ARG A 267 26.90 -3.67 30.15
C ARG A 267 26.40 -2.23 30.28
N ALA A 268 26.98 -1.29 29.53
CA ALA A 268 26.50 0.10 29.51
C ALA A 268 25.87 0.51 28.16
N LEU A 269 26.50 0.16 27.03
CA LEU A 269 26.24 0.83 25.73
C LEU A 269 26.00 -0.14 24.56
N SER A 270 26.27 -1.44 24.74
CA SER A 270 25.93 -2.52 23.80
C SER A 270 25.48 -3.76 24.58
N ASP A 271 24.64 -4.60 23.97
CA ASP A 271 24.24 -5.91 24.54
C ASP A 271 25.21 -7.06 24.17
N GLY A 272 26.36 -6.70 23.60
CA GLY A 272 27.33 -7.62 23.00
C GLY A 272 27.06 -7.94 21.52
N THR A 273 25.97 -7.42 20.94
CA THR A 273 25.64 -7.60 19.50
C THR A 273 25.51 -6.30 18.71
N GLY A 274 25.58 -5.14 19.37
CA GLY A 274 25.68 -3.83 18.71
C GLY A 274 25.02 -2.71 19.51
N TRP A 275 24.62 -1.63 18.82
CA TRP A 275 23.89 -0.51 19.43
C TRP A 275 22.50 -0.94 19.90
N VAL A 276 22.16 -0.60 21.15
CA VAL A 276 20.83 -0.84 21.73
C VAL A 276 19.91 0.37 21.46
N PRO A 277 18.83 0.21 20.68
CA PRO A 277 17.94 1.32 20.28
C PRO A 277 17.37 2.10 21.48
N ILE A 278 17.23 3.41 21.32
CA ILE A 278 16.62 4.31 22.33
C ILE A 278 15.08 4.20 22.28
N GLY A 279 14.47 3.84 23.41
CA GLY A 279 13.04 3.57 23.53
C GLY A 279 12.60 2.23 22.88
N GLY A 280 11.30 1.94 22.90
CA GLY A 280 10.73 0.76 22.21
C GLY A 280 10.80 -0.57 22.98
N ASN A 281 10.78 -0.56 24.32
CA ASN A 281 10.93 -1.77 25.14
C ASN A 281 9.69 -2.69 25.25
N LYS A 282 8.56 -2.42 24.57
CA LYS A 282 7.36 -3.28 24.65
C LYS A 282 7.42 -4.52 23.75
N THR A 283 6.90 -5.64 24.26
CA THR A 283 7.07 -7.00 23.72
C THR A 283 6.11 -7.42 22.60
N ALA A 284 5.08 -6.62 22.28
CA ALA A 284 4.10 -6.93 21.25
C ALA A 284 4.31 -6.07 20.01
N ALA A 285 4.36 -6.71 18.83
CA ALA A 285 4.26 -5.99 17.56
C ALA A 285 2.94 -5.18 17.54
N PRO A 286 2.96 -3.89 17.22
CA PRO A 286 1.77 -3.06 17.26
C PRO A 286 0.76 -3.51 16.22
N SER A 287 -0.49 -3.60 16.65
CA SER A 287 -1.63 -3.82 15.76
C SER A 287 -2.06 -2.46 15.18
N PRO A 288 -2.35 -2.36 13.87
CA PRO A 288 -2.93 -1.15 13.28
C PRO A 288 -4.26 -0.73 13.93
N TYR A 289 -4.94 -1.67 14.62
CA TYR A 289 -6.26 -1.48 15.23
C TYR A 289 -6.23 -0.98 16.68
N THR A 290 -5.05 -0.84 17.30
CA THR A 290 -4.93 -0.38 18.71
C THR A 290 -4.19 0.95 18.79
N PRO A 291 -4.73 2.00 19.46
CA PRO A 291 -4.01 3.24 19.67
C PRO A 291 -2.68 2.96 20.37
N PHE A 292 -1.59 3.42 19.74
CA PHE A 292 -0.23 3.04 20.09
C PHE A 292 0.18 3.67 21.42
N TYR A 293 0.30 2.83 22.46
CA TYR A 293 0.79 3.22 23.78
C TYR A 293 2.13 2.56 24.08
N ASP A 294 3.16 2.90 23.30
CA ASP A 294 4.53 2.74 23.78
C ASP A 294 4.84 3.85 24.78
N THR A 295 4.84 3.47 26.06
CA THR A 295 5.13 4.34 27.19
C THR A 295 6.59 4.81 27.21
N ASP A 296 7.48 4.11 26.51
CA ASP A 296 8.93 4.31 26.45
C ASP A 296 9.40 4.87 25.08
N ALA A 297 8.48 5.26 24.20
CA ALA A 297 8.82 5.97 22.97
C ALA A 297 9.57 7.27 23.27
N PHE A 298 10.56 7.62 22.44
CA PHE A 298 11.23 8.91 22.52
C PHE A 298 10.36 10.01 21.90
N ARG A 299 10.09 11.09 22.64
CA ARG A 299 9.16 12.18 22.28
C ARG A 299 9.79 13.57 22.32
N GLY A 300 11.12 13.61 22.25
CA GLY A 300 11.90 14.85 22.19
C GLY A 300 12.04 15.40 20.76
N ASN A 301 12.57 16.60 20.68
CA ASN A 301 12.92 17.27 19.42
C ASN A 301 14.44 17.25 19.27
N VAL A 302 15.00 16.57 18.27
CA VAL A 302 16.44 16.45 18.05
C VAL A 302 16.81 17.10 16.72
N ASP A 303 17.55 18.19 16.81
CA ASP A 303 18.22 18.83 15.69
C ASP A 303 19.66 18.31 15.61
N PHE A 304 19.96 17.52 14.58
CA PHE A 304 21.28 16.96 14.36
C PHE A 304 22.24 17.92 13.63
N LYS A 305 21.80 19.12 13.22
CA LYS A 305 22.62 20.20 12.62
C LYS A 305 23.55 19.74 11.48
N ASN A 306 23.06 18.83 10.65
CA ASN A 306 23.77 18.16 9.56
C ASN A 306 25.05 17.43 10.00
N LYS A 307 25.09 16.95 11.25
CA LYS A 307 26.18 16.14 11.80
C LYS A 307 26.08 14.68 11.37
N THR A 308 27.26 14.07 11.28
CA THR A 308 27.47 12.74 10.74
C THR A 308 27.55 11.70 11.85
N PHE A 309 26.86 10.58 11.64
CA PHE A 309 26.91 9.36 12.44
C PHE A 309 27.52 8.23 11.60
N SER A 310 28.41 7.42 12.18
CA SER A 310 29.16 6.38 11.45
C SER A 310 29.47 5.12 12.26
N ASN A 311 29.75 4.03 11.54
CA ASN A 311 30.44 2.82 12.00
C ASN A 311 29.73 1.93 13.04
N PHE A 312 28.39 1.89 13.05
CA PHE A 312 27.63 1.04 13.97
C PHE A 312 26.80 -0.06 13.30
N ILE A 313 26.75 -1.19 14.00
CA ILE A 313 25.92 -2.34 13.71
C ILE A 313 24.75 -2.36 14.70
N ILE A 314 23.56 -2.72 14.21
CA ILE A 314 22.41 -3.08 15.05
C ILE A 314 22.05 -4.53 14.76
N GLN A 315 22.20 -5.38 15.76
CA GLN A 315 21.61 -6.70 15.83
C GLN A 315 20.80 -6.74 17.13
N THR A 316 19.53 -7.12 17.09
CA THR A 316 18.70 -7.12 18.29
C THR A 316 17.47 -8.01 18.16
N GLU A 317 17.07 -8.66 19.25
CA GLU A 317 15.79 -9.36 19.35
C GLU A 317 14.62 -8.46 19.76
N LYS A 318 14.86 -7.15 19.99
CA LYS A 318 13.77 -6.19 20.23
C LYS A 318 12.85 -6.13 19.01
N PRO A 319 11.52 -5.93 19.17
CA PRO A 319 10.58 -5.88 18.05
C PRO A 319 10.70 -4.59 17.20
N ALA A 320 11.59 -3.68 17.57
CA ALA A 320 11.87 -2.42 16.90
C ALA A 320 13.38 -2.15 16.89
N ALA A 321 13.94 -1.80 15.72
CA ALA A 321 15.38 -1.52 15.59
C ALA A 321 15.67 -0.30 14.71
N GLY A 322 16.67 0.49 15.15
CA GLY A 322 17.15 1.74 14.56
C GLY A 322 18.03 2.49 15.58
N LEU A 323 18.43 3.72 15.27
CA LEU A 323 19.00 4.62 16.30
C LEU A 323 18.04 4.74 17.50
N PHE A 324 16.76 4.92 17.20
CA PHE A 324 15.65 4.80 18.13
C PHE A 324 14.92 3.47 17.89
N GLY A 325 14.39 2.84 18.93
CA GLY A 325 13.45 1.74 18.76
C GLY A 325 12.10 2.30 18.31
N SER A 326 11.67 3.35 18.99
CA SER A 326 10.34 3.93 18.85
C SER A 326 10.40 5.43 19.13
N ILE A 327 9.88 6.23 18.20
CA ILE A 327 9.69 7.68 18.38
C ILE A 327 8.19 8.00 18.29
N GLY A 328 7.71 8.94 19.09
CA GLY A 328 6.36 9.48 18.86
C GLY A 328 5.51 9.91 20.04
N GLY A 329 4.49 10.70 19.70
CA GLY A 329 3.52 11.23 20.65
C GLY A 329 2.50 10.23 21.17
N ILE A 330 1.64 10.72 22.06
CA ILE A 330 0.49 9.98 22.61
C ILE A 330 -0.80 10.75 22.36
N TYR A 331 -1.92 10.05 22.29
CA TYR A 331 -3.23 10.70 22.31
C TYR A 331 -3.53 11.25 23.71
N LYS A 332 -4.08 12.46 23.77
CA LYS A 332 -4.66 13.05 24.97
C LYS A 332 -6.09 13.48 24.65
N ARG A 333 -7.07 13.05 25.46
CA ARG A 333 -8.44 13.56 25.34
C ARG A 333 -8.43 15.04 25.72
N ASN A 334 -8.89 15.90 24.82
CA ASN A 334 -9.11 17.30 25.12
C ASN A 334 -10.45 17.41 25.85
N ASN A 335 -10.38 17.74 27.15
CA ASN A 335 -11.55 17.83 28.03
C ASN A 335 -12.51 18.98 27.66
N THR A 336 -12.16 19.88 26.73
CA THR A 336 -13.02 20.99 26.28
C THR A 336 -13.77 20.70 24.99
N THR A 337 -13.18 19.94 24.06
CA THR A 337 -13.80 19.57 22.78
C THR A 337 -14.38 18.15 22.80
N ASP A 338 -14.04 17.36 23.81
CA ASP A 338 -14.23 15.90 23.91
C ASP A 338 -13.61 15.07 22.77
N VAL A 339 -12.64 15.66 22.06
CA VAL A 339 -11.89 15.03 20.97
C VAL A 339 -10.55 14.48 21.48
N TRP A 340 -10.09 13.36 20.93
CA TRP A 340 -8.73 12.87 21.16
C TRP A 340 -7.75 13.62 20.26
N GLU A 341 -6.86 14.39 20.88
CA GLU A 341 -5.84 15.19 20.20
C GLU A 341 -4.45 14.58 20.36
N PHE A 342 -3.60 14.79 19.36
CA PHE A 342 -2.22 14.36 19.38
C PHE A 342 -1.36 15.25 20.29
N TYR A 343 -0.62 14.66 21.22
CA TYR A 343 0.18 15.37 22.20
C TYR A 343 1.65 14.90 22.19
N ARG A 344 2.59 15.85 22.34
CA ARG A 344 4.05 15.61 22.39
C ARG A 344 4.59 14.87 21.14
N LYS A 345 4.38 15.46 19.97
CA LYS A 345 5.01 15.07 18.70
C LYS A 345 6.54 15.06 18.84
N ALA A 346 7.20 14.03 18.28
CA ALA A 346 8.66 14.03 18.12
C ALA A 346 9.04 14.73 16.81
N GLU A 347 10.10 15.53 16.83
CA GLU A 347 10.71 16.12 15.63
C GLU A 347 12.17 15.69 15.55
N ILE A 348 12.52 14.96 14.49
CA ILE A 348 13.90 14.51 14.24
C ILE A 348 14.35 15.10 12.90
N LYS A 349 15.44 15.87 12.90
CA LYS A 349 15.91 16.53 11.67
C LYS A 349 17.41 16.68 11.50
N ASP A 350 17.81 16.93 10.26
CA ASP A 350 19.16 17.35 9.87
C ASP A 350 20.25 16.33 10.23
N LEU A 351 19.98 15.03 10.05
CA LEU A 351 20.90 13.93 10.38
C LEU A 351 21.54 13.35 9.13
N LYS A 352 22.85 13.06 9.20
CA LYS A 352 23.57 12.26 8.22
C LYS A 352 24.10 10.97 8.83
N ILE A 353 23.87 9.83 8.17
CA ILE A 353 24.46 8.53 8.51
C ILE A 353 25.25 8.04 7.30
N THR A 354 26.56 7.87 7.42
CA THR A 354 27.43 7.47 6.28
C THR A 354 27.67 5.97 6.17
N SER A 355 27.44 5.21 7.23
CA SER A 355 27.49 3.74 7.22
C SER A 355 26.77 3.19 8.44
N MET A 356 25.85 2.25 8.21
CA MET A 356 25.14 1.48 9.22
C MET A 356 24.77 0.11 8.65
N THR A 357 24.83 -0.94 9.47
CA THR A 357 24.32 -2.26 9.10
C THR A 357 23.31 -2.77 10.14
N ILE A 358 22.14 -3.26 9.70
CA ILE A 358 21.15 -3.92 10.56
C ILE A 358 21.03 -5.40 10.16
N LYS A 359 21.22 -6.33 11.10
CA LYS A 359 21.23 -7.80 10.84
C LYS A 359 20.23 -8.56 11.71
N ASN A 360 18.94 -8.37 11.44
CA ASN A 360 17.83 -8.97 12.19
C ASN A 360 17.12 -10.10 11.41
N ALA A 361 17.76 -10.69 10.40
CA ALA A 361 17.22 -11.85 9.67
C ALA A 361 17.04 -13.10 10.53
N GLY A 362 18.02 -13.38 11.40
CA GLY A 362 18.09 -14.62 12.20
C GLY A 362 17.28 -14.60 13.50
N THR A 363 16.49 -13.56 13.77
CA THR A 363 15.75 -13.43 15.04
C THR A 363 14.59 -14.42 15.11
N THR A 364 14.23 -14.83 16.32
CA THR A 364 13.02 -15.65 16.54
C THR A 364 11.74 -14.82 16.39
N LYS A 365 11.75 -13.58 16.91
CA LYS A 365 10.61 -12.66 16.95
C LYS A 365 10.50 -11.78 15.69
N PRO A 366 9.28 -11.36 15.30
CA PRO A 366 9.08 -10.32 14.31
C PRO A 366 9.72 -9.00 14.75
N VAL A 367 10.44 -8.36 13.84
CA VAL A 367 11.08 -7.05 14.07
C VAL A 367 10.70 -6.09 12.93
N SER A 368 10.31 -4.87 13.29
CA SER A 368 10.27 -3.74 12.37
C SER A 368 11.59 -2.98 12.43
N VAL A 369 12.27 -2.85 11.31
CA VAL A 369 13.62 -2.28 11.23
C VAL A 369 13.67 -1.04 10.34
N GLY A 370 14.43 -0.03 10.75
CA GLY A 370 14.90 1.03 9.86
C GLY A 370 15.95 1.89 10.52
N SER A 371 16.83 2.50 9.72
CA SER A 371 18.06 3.12 10.24
C SER A 371 17.83 4.21 11.28
N LEU A 372 16.81 5.06 11.10
CA LEU A 372 16.43 6.01 12.13
C LEU A 372 15.60 5.33 13.24
N THR A 373 14.55 4.59 12.87
CA THR A 373 13.66 3.98 13.86
C THR A 373 12.92 2.73 13.39
N GLY A 374 12.62 1.82 14.32
CA GLY A 374 11.70 0.70 14.06
C GLY A 374 10.25 1.18 13.93
N TYR A 375 9.81 2.07 14.83
CA TYR A 375 8.47 2.67 14.82
C TYR A 375 8.49 4.19 14.92
N ALA A 376 7.60 4.87 14.17
CA ALA A 376 7.27 6.27 14.37
C ALA A 376 5.75 6.48 14.50
N ASN A 377 5.30 7.19 15.52
CA ASN A 377 3.90 7.61 15.66
C ASN A 377 3.81 9.12 15.82
N ASN A 378 2.90 9.80 15.11
CA ASN A 378 2.69 11.25 15.26
C ASN A 378 4.03 12.02 15.35
N SER A 379 4.87 11.89 14.33
CA SER A 379 6.26 12.37 14.32
C SER A 379 6.57 13.16 13.03
N THR A 380 7.56 14.04 13.09
CA THR A 380 8.16 14.69 11.92
C THR A 380 9.59 14.18 11.78
N ILE A 381 9.92 13.69 10.59
CA ILE A 381 11.26 13.24 10.20
C ILE A 381 11.65 14.09 8.99
N LYS A 382 12.68 14.94 9.10
CA LYS A 382 13.02 15.93 8.05
C LYS A 382 14.52 15.98 7.74
N ASN A 383 14.90 16.04 6.46
CA ASN A 383 16.30 16.15 6.03
C ASN A 383 17.20 15.07 6.68
N ILE A 384 16.80 13.80 6.57
CA ILE A 384 17.59 12.67 7.06
C ILE A 384 18.26 11.98 5.86
N ASN A 385 19.58 11.85 5.88
CA ASN A 385 20.38 11.30 4.79
C ASN A 385 21.15 10.06 5.27
N VAL A 386 20.81 8.87 4.78
CA VAL A 386 21.33 7.58 5.28
C VAL A 386 21.97 6.75 4.17
N THR A 387 23.15 6.20 4.44
CA THR A 387 23.76 5.09 3.69
C THR A 387 23.78 3.85 4.59
N MET A 388 23.16 2.75 4.16
CA MET A 388 22.89 1.58 5.01
C MET A 388 22.79 0.23 4.28
N GLU A 389 22.97 -0.84 5.03
CA GLU A 389 22.56 -2.22 4.67
C GLU A 389 21.56 -2.70 5.73
N VAL A 390 20.33 -3.01 5.33
CA VAL A 390 19.26 -3.45 6.25
C VAL A 390 18.78 -4.84 5.87
N GLU A 391 18.95 -5.80 6.79
CA GLU A 391 18.40 -7.14 6.67
C GLU A 391 17.42 -7.42 7.82
N GLY A 392 16.13 -7.40 7.50
CA GLY A 392 15.03 -7.60 8.45
C GLY A 392 14.36 -8.96 8.29
N LYS A 393 13.74 -9.46 9.36
CA LYS A 393 12.88 -10.65 9.27
C LYS A 393 11.53 -10.33 8.63
N SER A 394 10.76 -9.44 9.27
CA SER A 394 9.35 -9.22 8.96
C SER A 394 9.10 -7.93 8.17
N VAL A 395 9.30 -6.74 8.76
CA VAL A 395 9.05 -5.44 8.12
C VAL A 395 10.34 -4.61 8.13
N ALA A 396 10.76 -4.13 6.96
CA ALA A 396 11.95 -3.28 6.84
C ALA A 396 11.70 -2.04 5.98
N GLY A 397 12.20 -0.90 6.45
CA GLY A 397 12.40 0.32 5.68
C GLY A 397 13.84 0.78 5.82
N GLY A 398 14.44 1.40 4.81
CA GLY A 398 15.78 1.97 4.93
C GLY A 398 15.86 3.08 5.99
N LEU A 399 14.84 3.93 6.10
CA LEU A 399 14.76 5.00 7.09
C LEU A 399 13.96 4.57 8.33
N ALA A 400 12.77 4.01 8.14
CA ALA A 400 11.91 3.57 9.24
C ALA A 400 11.11 2.31 8.93
N GLY A 401 10.96 1.42 9.91
CA GLY A 401 10.20 0.17 9.75
C GLY A 401 8.71 0.42 9.53
N TYR A 402 8.06 1.13 10.45
CA TYR A 402 6.61 1.32 10.44
C TYR A 402 6.24 2.70 10.98
N ILE A 403 5.45 3.48 10.23
CA ILE A 403 5.10 4.86 10.58
C ILE A 403 3.58 5.09 10.54
N VAL A 404 3.08 5.92 11.47
CA VAL A 404 1.64 6.24 11.61
C VAL A 404 1.45 7.72 11.91
N ASN A 405 0.48 8.39 11.28
CA ASN A 405 0.14 9.80 11.49
C ASN A 405 1.36 10.75 11.42
N SER A 406 2.34 10.42 10.58
CA SER A 406 3.68 11.02 10.59
C SER A 406 4.04 11.68 9.25
N THR A 407 5.00 12.58 9.30
CA THR A 407 5.54 13.27 8.12
C THR A 407 6.99 12.86 7.91
N VAL A 408 7.33 12.45 6.69
CA VAL A 408 8.72 12.28 6.22
C VAL A 408 8.95 13.28 5.09
N ASP A 409 9.99 14.10 5.22
CA ASP A 409 10.20 15.30 4.39
C ASP A 409 11.69 15.44 4.05
N ASP A 410 12.04 15.87 2.84
CA ASP A 410 13.42 16.11 2.37
C ASP A 410 14.43 14.96 2.65
N SER A 411 13.99 13.71 2.75
CA SER A 411 14.82 12.62 3.32
C SER A 411 15.28 11.60 2.28
N ARG A 412 16.51 11.12 2.39
CA ARG A 412 17.15 10.22 1.42
C ARG A 412 17.78 8.99 2.07
N VAL A 413 17.57 7.84 1.46
CA VAL A 413 18.27 6.58 1.79
C VAL A 413 19.04 6.05 0.58
N THR A 414 20.13 5.33 0.84
CA THR A 414 20.97 4.70 -0.19
C THR A 414 21.57 3.41 0.35
N GLY A 415 21.65 2.36 -0.48
CA GLY A 415 22.22 1.05 -0.09
C GLY A 415 21.29 -0.12 -0.37
N THR A 416 21.02 -1.00 0.59
CA THR A 416 20.21 -2.22 0.36
C THR A 416 19.20 -2.49 1.48
N VAL A 417 18.01 -2.94 1.10
CA VAL A 417 16.97 -3.43 2.04
C VAL A 417 16.55 -4.83 1.64
N ALA A 418 16.63 -5.78 2.57
CA ALA A 418 16.20 -7.15 2.37
C ALA A 418 15.29 -7.66 3.48
N THR A 419 14.25 -8.42 3.13
CA THR A 419 13.46 -9.19 4.11
C THR A 419 13.25 -10.65 3.74
N TYR A 420 13.08 -11.47 4.77
CA TYR A 420 12.86 -12.90 4.64
C TYR A 420 11.38 -13.27 4.51
N GLU A 421 10.49 -12.59 5.25
CA GLU A 421 9.12 -13.08 5.47
C GLU A 421 7.99 -12.21 4.92
N ILE A 422 7.95 -10.87 5.13
CA ILE A 422 6.70 -10.10 4.91
C ILE A 422 6.85 -8.88 3.97
N SER A 423 7.44 -7.77 4.43
CA SER A 423 7.34 -6.45 3.77
C SER A 423 8.68 -5.75 3.70
N ALA A 424 9.16 -5.40 2.49
CA ALA A 424 10.39 -4.64 2.28
C ALA A 424 10.10 -3.34 1.51
N GLY A 425 10.36 -2.20 2.13
CA GLY A 425 10.31 -0.89 1.49
C GLY A 425 11.69 -0.24 1.46
N GLY A 426 12.07 0.40 0.36
CA GLY A 426 13.39 1.05 0.29
C GLY A 426 13.55 2.20 1.30
N LEU A 427 12.53 3.05 1.46
CA LEU A 427 12.52 4.13 2.47
C LEU A 427 11.77 3.72 3.75
N ILE A 428 10.54 3.25 3.61
CA ILE A 428 9.63 2.95 4.72
C ILE A 428 9.05 1.55 4.55
N GLY A 429 9.02 0.72 5.60
CA GLY A 429 8.34 -0.57 5.52
C GLY A 429 6.83 -0.40 5.35
N SER A 430 6.14 0.17 6.34
CA SER A 430 4.69 0.46 6.25
C SER A 430 4.32 1.87 6.72
N ALA A 431 3.32 2.50 6.09
CA ALA A 431 2.89 3.87 6.38
C ALA A 431 1.36 4.04 6.45
N TYR A 432 0.85 4.62 7.54
CA TYR A 432 -0.60 4.77 7.77
C TYR A 432 -0.97 6.22 8.12
N ASP A 433 -1.90 6.82 7.38
CA ASP A 433 -2.31 8.23 7.51
C ASP A 433 -1.11 9.21 7.54
N CYS A 434 -0.11 8.96 6.68
CA CYS A 434 1.16 9.71 6.64
C CYS A 434 1.27 10.65 5.43
N SER A 435 2.30 11.51 5.45
CA SER A 435 2.70 12.35 4.30
C SER A 435 4.19 12.20 4.06
N ILE A 436 4.55 11.77 2.84
CA ILE A 436 5.92 11.50 2.41
C ILE A 436 6.22 12.43 1.23
N ASN A 437 7.03 13.47 1.47
CA ASN A 437 7.28 14.54 0.50
C ASN A 437 8.78 14.67 0.23
N ASN A 438 9.14 15.01 -1.01
CA ASN A 438 10.53 15.29 -1.43
C ASN A 438 11.54 14.25 -0.91
N SER A 439 11.16 12.97 -0.93
CA SER A 439 11.89 11.90 -0.26
C SER A 439 12.28 10.79 -1.23
N HIS A 440 13.51 10.31 -1.10
CA HIS A 440 14.19 9.58 -2.17
C HIS A 440 14.84 8.28 -1.68
N SER A 441 14.65 7.23 -2.46
CA SER A 441 15.24 5.92 -2.20
C SER A 441 16.15 5.48 -3.34
N VAL A 442 17.43 5.27 -3.03
CA VAL A 442 18.43 4.71 -3.95
C VAL A 442 18.91 3.39 -3.38
N THR A 443 17.97 2.47 -3.25
CA THR A 443 18.18 1.18 -2.59
C THR A 443 17.77 0.02 -3.50
N ASP A 444 18.60 -1.01 -3.59
CA ASP A 444 18.15 -2.30 -4.08
C ASP A 444 17.28 -2.96 -2.99
N VAL A 445 16.09 -3.43 -3.36
CA VAL A 445 15.10 -3.97 -2.41
C VAL A 445 14.74 -5.41 -2.76
N THR A 446 14.98 -6.34 -1.83
CA THR A 446 14.64 -7.77 -2.00
C THR A 446 13.68 -8.24 -0.92
N GLY A 447 12.44 -8.56 -1.28
CA GLY A 447 11.43 -9.06 -0.34
C GLY A 447 11.12 -10.54 -0.50
N GLY A 448 11.04 -11.26 0.61
CA GLY A 448 10.63 -12.67 0.65
C GLY A 448 11.74 -13.69 0.37
N LYS A 449 12.99 -13.40 0.79
CA LYS A 449 14.18 -14.26 0.57
C LYS A 449 13.98 -15.75 0.92
N SER A 450 13.10 -16.08 1.88
CA SER A 450 12.87 -17.47 2.32
C SER A 450 11.90 -18.28 1.44
N GLY A 451 11.53 -17.77 0.26
CA GLY A 451 10.47 -18.38 -0.55
C GLY A 451 9.08 -17.93 -0.11
N GLY A 452 8.90 -16.61 0.02
CA GLY A 452 7.70 -15.98 0.59
C GLY A 452 6.37 -16.38 -0.06
N THR A 453 5.28 -16.05 0.62
CA THR A 453 3.92 -16.27 0.10
C THR A 453 3.61 -15.27 -1.01
N ASN A 454 2.56 -15.54 -1.78
CA ASN A 454 2.04 -14.63 -2.80
C ASN A 454 1.53 -13.28 -2.24
N THR A 455 1.42 -13.14 -0.91
CA THR A 455 1.00 -11.94 -0.18
C THR A 455 2.14 -11.05 0.32
N ASN A 456 3.40 -11.48 0.17
CA ASN A 456 4.58 -10.66 0.45
C ASN A 456 4.52 -9.33 -0.28
N GLN A 457 5.07 -8.27 0.31
CA GLN A 457 5.05 -6.93 -0.26
C GLN A 457 6.49 -6.44 -0.47
N THR A 458 6.76 -5.79 -1.60
CA THR A 458 8.11 -5.30 -1.90
C THR A 458 8.03 -4.03 -2.75
N ALA A 459 8.70 -2.96 -2.33
CA ALA A 459 8.81 -1.76 -3.14
C ALA A 459 9.98 -0.83 -2.83
N GLY A 460 10.30 0.03 -3.80
CA GLY A 460 11.43 0.96 -3.70
C GLY A 460 11.22 2.13 -2.74
N LEU A 461 9.98 2.53 -2.40
CA LEU A 461 9.73 3.59 -1.41
C LEU A 461 8.97 3.07 -0.18
N ILE A 462 7.75 2.57 -0.34
CA ILE A 462 6.88 2.10 0.76
C ILE A 462 6.33 0.70 0.47
N SER A 463 6.56 -0.28 1.35
CA SER A 463 6.04 -1.63 1.09
C SER A 463 4.51 -1.71 1.19
N ASN A 464 3.91 -1.02 2.15
CA ASN A 464 2.47 -1.06 2.44
C ASN A 464 1.99 0.31 2.92
N MET A 465 0.88 0.81 2.36
CA MET A 465 0.30 2.08 2.80
C MET A 465 -1.23 2.10 2.86
N ALA A 466 -1.79 2.92 3.75
CA ALA A 466 -3.20 3.33 3.73
C ALA A 466 -3.34 4.79 4.19
N GLY A 467 -4.33 5.52 3.67
CA GLY A 467 -4.59 6.94 3.99
C GLY A 467 -3.41 7.89 3.78
N THR A 468 -2.38 7.45 3.06
CA THR A 468 -1.06 8.09 3.01
C THR A 468 -0.85 8.79 1.67
N ASN A 469 -0.17 9.94 1.69
CA ASN A 469 0.13 10.71 0.50
C ASN A 469 1.63 10.71 0.22
N ILE A 470 1.99 10.44 -1.03
CA ILE A 470 3.36 10.52 -1.56
C ILE A 470 3.40 11.67 -2.57
N LYS A 471 4.36 12.59 -2.42
CA LYS A 471 4.54 13.74 -3.30
C LYS A 471 6.02 14.00 -3.60
N ASP A 472 6.34 14.39 -4.84
CA ASP A 472 7.68 14.82 -5.25
C ASP A 472 8.80 13.80 -4.90
N SER A 473 8.47 12.50 -4.84
CA SER A 473 9.29 11.46 -4.21
C SER A 473 9.65 10.35 -5.20
N THR A 474 10.82 9.71 -5.03
CA THR A 474 11.37 8.81 -6.06
C THR A 474 12.02 7.55 -5.49
N SER A 475 11.99 6.45 -6.25
CA SER A 475 12.82 5.26 -6.01
C SER A 475 13.61 4.88 -7.26
N THR A 476 14.83 4.35 -7.11
CA THR A 476 15.75 4.17 -8.27
C THR A 476 16.56 2.87 -8.30
N GLY A 477 16.67 2.15 -7.19
CA GLY A 477 17.36 0.85 -7.16
C GLY A 477 16.47 -0.30 -7.66
N THR A 478 17.08 -1.46 -7.89
CA THR A 478 16.40 -2.65 -8.42
C THR A 478 15.47 -3.29 -7.38
N ILE A 479 14.31 -3.77 -7.82
CA ILE A 479 13.28 -4.33 -6.93
C ILE A 479 13.06 -5.82 -7.28
N SER A 480 13.22 -6.71 -6.31
CA SER A 480 12.97 -8.15 -6.46
C SER A 480 11.98 -8.63 -5.40
N GLY A 481 10.72 -8.85 -5.78
CA GLY A 481 9.64 -9.26 -4.88
C GLY A 481 9.11 -10.67 -5.15
N TYR A 482 8.81 -11.39 -4.06
CA TYR A 482 8.18 -12.72 -4.13
C TYR A 482 6.64 -12.68 -4.23
N GLY A 483 6.03 -11.54 -3.92
CA GLY A 483 4.58 -11.31 -3.96
C GLY A 483 4.23 -10.00 -4.68
N HIS A 484 3.36 -9.20 -4.08
CA HIS A 484 2.92 -7.89 -4.58
C HIS A 484 4.12 -6.94 -4.68
N THR A 485 4.50 -6.59 -5.90
CA THR A 485 5.76 -5.88 -6.17
C THR A 485 5.46 -4.56 -6.88
N GLY A 486 5.98 -3.46 -6.36
CA GLY A 486 5.82 -2.12 -6.95
C GLY A 486 7.13 -1.34 -6.97
N GLY A 487 7.39 -0.53 -8.00
CA GLY A 487 8.58 0.34 -8.00
C GLY A 487 8.58 1.36 -6.86
N LEU A 488 7.42 1.97 -6.58
CA LEU A 488 7.25 2.95 -5.49
C LEU A 488 6.50 2.37 -4.30
N VAL A 489 5.39 1.65 -4.53
CA VAL A 489 4.48 1.15 -3.49
C VAL A 489 4.13 -0.33 -3.70
N GLY A 490 4.33 -1.18 -2.68
CA GLY A 490 4.02 -2.61 -2.81
C GLY A 490 2.51 -2.87 -2.83
N ILE A 491 1.81 -2.35 -1.81
CA ILE A 491 0.36 -2.39 -1.72
C ILE A 491 -0.23 -1.10 -1.10
N ILE A 492 -1.36 -0.67 -1.63
CA ILE A 492 -2.27 0.30 -1.01
C ILE A 492 -3.47 -0.49 -0.47
N TYR A 493 -3.72 -0.40 0.83
CA TYR A 493 -4.85 -1.04 1.51
C TYR A 493 -5.93 -0.03 1.91
N TYR A 494 -7.14 -0.56 2.12
CA TYR A 494 -8.21 0.07 2.87
C TYR A 494 -8.57 -0.78 4.09
N GLY A 495 -8.79 -0.13 5.22
CA GLY A 495 -9.18 -0.79 6.46
C GLY A 495 -9.32 0.21 7.61
N TYR A 496 -10.50 0.21 8.22
CA TYR A 496 -10.74 0.86 9.52
C TYR A 496 -9.68 0.40 10.54
N PRO A 497 -9.08 1.26 11.39
CA PRO A 497 -9.52 2.61 11.72
C PRO A 497 -8.94 3.74 10.85
N PHE A 498 -8.14 3.43 9.82
CA PHE A 498 -7.46 4.43 9.01
C PHE A 498 -8.40 5.18 8.07
N SER A 499 -7.98 6.36 7.60
CA SER A 499 -8.88 7.33 6.99
C SER A 499 -9.67 6.81 5.79
N SER A 500 -10.92 7.27 5.69
CA SER A 500 -11.78 7.07 4.52
C SER A 500 -11.38 7.92 3.31
N THR A 501 -10.19 8.52 3.33
CA THR A 501 -9.70 9.40 2.27
C THR A 501 -8.67 8.68 1.41
N GLY A 502 -8.85 8.76 0.09
CA GLY A 502 -7.97 8.12 -0.87
C GLY A 502 -6.51 8.56 -0.73
N SER A 503 -5.62 7.57 -0.71
CA SER A 503 -4.19 7.77 -0.85
C SER A 503 -3.87 8.48 -2.17
N LYS A 504 -2.80 9.27 -2.21
CA LYS A 504 -2.36 9.97 -3.43
C LYS A 504 -0.89 9.71 -3.70
N ILE A 505 -0.55 9.59 -4.98
CA ILE A 505 0.82 9.54 -5.49
C ILE A 505 0.93 10.62 -6.57
N ILE A 506 1.67 11.68 -6.29
CA ILE A 506 1.71 12.90 -7.12
C ILE A 506 3.16 13.23 -7.46
N ASN A 507 3.46 13.53 -8.73
CA ASN A 507 4.78 13.94 -9.20
C ASN A 507 5.91 13.04 -8.67
N SER A 508 5.70 11.72 -8.76
CA SER A 508 6.56 10.71 -8.11
C SER A 508 6.94 9.61 -9.10
N SER A 509 8.11 9.00 -8.93
CA SER A 509 8.67 8.14 -9.98
C SER A 509 9.48 6.94 -9.51
N HIS A 510 9.56 5.95 -10.40
CA HIS A 510 10.48 4.81 -10.28
C HIS A 510 11.32 4.63 -11.54
N THR A 511 12.61 4.31 -11.40
CA THR A 511 13.53 4.14 -12.55
C THR A 511 14.35 2.86 -12.55
N GLY A 512 14.20 1.99 -11.54
CA GLY A 512 14.92 0.72 -11.44
C GLY A 512 14.18 -0.42 -12.13
N ASP A 513 14.90 -1.51 -12.42
CA ASP A 513 14.26 -2.73 -12.95
C ASP A 513 13.50 -3.47 -11.85
N ILE A 514 12.35 -4.05 -12.21
CA ILE A 514 11.44 -4.74 -11.30
C ILE A 514 11.31 -6.20 -11.70
N SER A 515 11.71 -7.09 -10.81
CA SER A 515 11.48 -8.54 -10.89
C SER A 515 10.36 -8.96 -9.94
N GLY A 516 9.24 -9.41 -10.51
CA GLY A 516 8.02 -9.77 -9.78
C GLY A 516 7.60 -11.24 -9.93
N ARG A 517 6.64 -11.65 -9.08
CA ARG A 517 6.01 -12.99 -9.07
C ARG A 517 4.52 -13.02 -8.76
N ASN A 518 3.93 -11.89 -8.39
CA ASN A 518 2.48 -11.74 -8.26
C ASN A 518 2.12 -10.25 -8.40
N MET A 519 0.93 -9.94 -8.90
CA MET A 519 0.33 -8.59 -9.00
C MET A 519 1.36 -7.46 -8.98
N THR A 520 2.09 -7.33 -10.09
CA THR A 520 3.31 -6.53 -10.18
C THR A 520 3.04 -5.26 -10.98
N GLY A 521 3.36 -4.11 -10.39
CA GLY A 521 3.19 -2.81 -11.00
C GLY A 521 4.52 -2.05 -11.09
N GLY A 522 4.70 -1.24 -12.13
CA GLY A 522 5.88 -0.38 -12.20
C GLY A 522 5.91 0.70 -11.12
N LEU A 523 4.74 1.17 -10.66
CA LEU A 523 4.59 2.15 -9.59
C LEU A 523 3.98 1.52 -8.33
N VAL A 524 2.86 0.82 -8.49
CA VAL A 524 2.04 0.24 -7.41
C VAL A 524 1.75 -1.24 -7.71
N GLY A 525 2.16 -2.18 -6.86
CA GLY A 525 1.84 -3.61 -7.06
C GLY A 525 0.33 -3.86 -7.04
N ILE A 526 -0.31 -3.53 -5.91
CA ILE A 526 -1.76 -3.59 -5.73
C ILE A 526 -2.29 -2.27 -5.17
N ALA A 527 -3.40 -1.78 -5.73
CA ALA A 527 -4.31 -0.88 -5.03
C ALA A 527 -5.61 -1.63 -4.67
N ASN A 528 -5.94 -1.74 -3.38
CA ASN A 528 -7.07 -2.53 -2.89
C ASN A 528 -7.94 -1.77 -1.87
N GLY A 529 -9.22 -1.60 -2.20
CA GLY A 529 -10.33 -1.19 -1.34
C GLY A 529 -10.49 0.31 -1.08
N GLY A 530 -9.53 1.16 -1.47
CA GLY A 530 -9.63 2.60 -1.23
C GLY A 530 -10.63 3.31 -2.15
N GLU A 531 -11.31 4.33 -1.64
CA GLU A 531 -12.04 5.30 -2.47
C GLU A 531 -11.11 6.44 -2.90
N ASN A 532 -11.26 6.95 -4.13
CA ASN A 532 -10.61 8.17 -4.62
C ASN A 532 -9.07 8.12 -4.61
N LEU A 533 -8.45 6.98 -4.92
CA LEU A 533 -7.01 6.92 -5.18
C LEU A 533 -6.67 7.77 -6.40
N LEU A 534 -5.69 8.66 -6.24
CA LEU A 534 -5.16 9.50 -7.31
C LEU A 534 -3.70 9.17 -7.56
N ILE A 535 -3.38 8.76 -8.79
CA ILE A 535 -2.02 8.72 -9.32
C ILE A 535 -1.93 9.85 -10.36
N GLU A 536 -1.10 10.86 -10.10
CA GLU A 536 -0.99 12.06 -10.92
C GLU A 536 0.47 12.42 -11.19
N ASP A 537 0.77 12.93 -12.40
CA ASP A 537 2.10 13.39 -12.82
C ASP A 537 3.24 12.37 -12.58
N SER A 538 2.91 11.07 -12.53
CA SER A 538 3.80 10.03 -12.02
C SER A 538 4.35 9.16 -13.16
N THR A 539 5.64 8.84 -13.12
CA THR A 539 6.36 8.21 -14.24
C THR A 539 7.21 7.02 -13.80
N VAL A 540 7.20 5.96 -14.60
CA VAL A 540 8.07 4.78 -14.40
C VAL A 540 8.87 4.49 -15.66
N THR A 541 10.18 4.26 -15.53
CA THR A 541 11.09 4.06 -16.67
C THR A 541 11.85 2.73 -16.69
N GLY A 542 11.54 1.80 -15.80
CA GLY A 542 12.27 0.53 -15.62
C GLY A 542 11.61 -0.67 -16.31
N ASP A 543 12.40 -1.70 -16.62
CA ASP A 543 11.86 -2.94 -17.19
C ASP A 543 11.18 -3.80 -16.11
N ILE A 544 10.06 -4.43 -16.47
CA ILE A 544 9.29 -5.31 -15.57
C ILE A 544 9.41 -6.75 -16.07
N THR A 545 9.99 -7.63 -15.26
CA THR A 545 10.18 -9.05 -15.59
C THR A 545 9.48 -9.96 -14.59
N ILE A 546 8.68 -10.90 -15.08
CA ILE A 546 7.94 -11.87 -14.27
C ILE A 546 8.60 -13.25 -14.36
N SER A 547 9.13 -13.73 -13.23
CA SER A 547 10.07 -14.86 -13.23
C SER A 547 9.44 -16.22 -12.89
N PHE A 548 8.35 -16.25 -12.12
CA PHE A 548 7.68 -17.49 -11.66
C PHE A 548 6.22 -17.19 -11.34
N LEU A 549 5.29 -18.05 -11.77
CA LEU A 549 3.87 -17.95 -11.46
C LEU A 549 3.31 -19.34 -11.06
N ARG A 550 2.39 -19.36 -10.09
CA ARG A 550 1.89 -20.58 -9.42
C ARG A 550 0.42 -20.49 -8.97
N SER A 551 -0.33 -19.48 -9.39
CA SER A 551 -1.70 -19.23 -8.93
C SER A 551 -2.65 -18.82 -10.06
N GLN A 552 -3.93 -18.71 -9.73
CA GLN A 552 -4.96 -18.10 -10.57
C GLN A 552 -5.07 -16.62 -10.15
N ASP A 553 -5.35 -15.73 -11.09
CA ASP A 553 -5.55 -14.26 -10.93
C ASP A 553 -4.25 -13.45 -10.79
N GLU A 554 -3.68 -13.05 -11.94
CA GLU A 554 -2.36 -12.44 -12.05
C GLU A 554 -2.39 -11.22 -13.00
N GLY A 555 -2.18 -10.02 -12.45
CA GLY A 555 -2.15 -8.74 -13.16
C GLY A 555 -0.76 -8.11 -13.22
N VAL A 556 -0.33 -7.63 -14.39
CA VAL A 556 0.97 -6.95 -14.59
C VAL A 556 0.77 -5.60 -15.27
N GLY A 557 1.21 -4.51 -14.64
CA GLY A 557 1.02 -3.15 -15.15
C GLY A 557 2.28 -2.30 -15.14
N GLY A 558 2.50 -1.47 -16.15
CA GLY A 558 3.61 -0.49 -16.13
C GLY A 558 3.47 0.61 -15.06
N LEU A 559 2.26 0.84 -14.55
CA LEU A 559 2.01 1.62 -13.33
C LEU A 559 1.40 0.75 -12.23
N VAL A 560 0.28 0.05 -12.49
CA VAL A 560 -0.46 -0.68 -11.46
C VAL A 560 -0.70 -2.15 -11.83
N GLY A 561 -0.27 -3.09 -10.99
CA GLY A 561 -0.49 -4.54 -11.22
C GLY A 561 -1.98 -4.92 -11.11
N LEU A 562 -2.58 -4.71 -9.94
CA LEU A 562 -4.02 -4.83 -9.69
C LEU A 562 -4.61 -3.50 -9.22
N PHE A 563 -5.68 -3.06 -9.88
CA PHE A 563 -6.45 -1.86 -9.53
C PHE A 563 -7.87 -2.27 -9.09
N ASN A 564 -8.06 -2.41 -7.77
CA ASN A 564 -9.34 -2.75 -7.13
C ASN A 564 -9.74 -1.68 -6.10
N THR A 565 -10.39 -0.63 -6.55
CA THR A 565 -10.66 0.62 -5.83
C THR A 565 -12.04 1.19 -6.19
N TYR A 566 -12.44 2.31 -5.62
CA TYR A 566 -13.67 3.01 -5.97
C TYR A 566 -13.36 4.43 -6.44
N ASN A 567 -13.98 4.90 -7.53
CA ASN A 567 -13.86 6.28 -8.06
C ASN A 567 -12.40 6.78 -8.19
N SER A 568 -11.50 5.95 -8.73
CA SER A 568 -10.05 6.23 -8.71
C SER A 568 -9.50 6.62 -10.08
N THR A 569 -8.45 7.46 -10.07
CA THR A 569 -7.95 8.15 -11.26
C THR A 569 -6.44 7.97 -11.44
N ILE A 570 -6.03 7.65 -12.66
CA ILE A 570 -4.66 7.80 -13.16
C ILE A 570 -4.67 8.97 -14.15
N LYS A 571 -3.87 10.01 -13.90
CA LYS A 571 -3.86 11.25 -14.68
C LYS A 571 -2.43 11.69 -15.03
N ASN A 572 -2.22 12.15 -16.26
CA ASN A 572 -0.94 12.69 -16.74
C ASN A 572 0.28 11.82 -16.33
N SER A 573 0.11 10.51 -16.35
CA SER A 573 1.07 9.55 -15.81
C SER A 573 1.56 8.61 -16.91
N SER A 574 2.80 8.13 -16.80
CA SER A 574 3.43 7.39 -17.89
C SER A 574 4.28 6.20 -17.47
N TYR A 575 4.29 5.20 -18.35
CA TYR A 575 5.23 4.08 -18.30
C TYR A 575 6.09 4.07 -19.56
N VAL A 576 7.39 3.90 -19.39
CA VAL A 576 8.36 3.70 -20.47
C VAL A 576 9.23 2.49 -20.08
N GLY A 577 9.26 1.45 -20.90
CA GLY A 577 10.04 0.24 -20.58
C GLY A 577 9.43 -1.04 -21.14
N ASN A 578 10.09 -2.16 -20.96
CA ASN A 578 9.65 -3.46 -21.47
C ASN A 578 8.96 -4.28 -20.37
N ILE A 579 7.84 -4.92 -20.71
CA ILE A 579 7.17 -5.90 -19.85
C ILE A 579 7.45 -7.30 -20.41
N SER A 580 8.19 -8.11 -19.65
CA SER A 580 8.64 -9.44 -20.03
C SER A 580 8.02 -10.53 -19.15
N CYS A 581 7.18 -11.34 -19.77
CA CYS A 581 6.31 -12.33 -19.15
C CYS A 581 6.59 -13.75 -19.68
N VAL A 582 7.88 -14.05 -19.98
CA VAL A 582 8.31 -15.23 -20.75
C VAL A 582 8.85 -16.42 -19.93
N GLY A 583 8.90 -16.33 -18.60
CA GLY A 583 9.42 -17.39 -17.73
C GLY A 583 8.40 -18.43 -17.24
N THR A 584 7.14 -18.31 -17.66
CA THR A 584 6.00 -18.84 -16.89
C THR A 584 5.35 -20.08 -17.52
N THR A 585 4.88 -21.00 -16.67
CA THR A 585 4.19 -22.24 -17.06
C THR A 585 2.70 -22.24 -16.73
N THR A 586 2.21 -21.16 -16.11
CA THR A 586 0.81 -20.95 -15.74
C THR A 586 0.20 -19.80 -16.55
N LYS A 587 -1.14 -19.72 -16.50
CA LYS A 587 -1.94 -18.71 -17.17
C LYS A 587 -1.79 -17.35 -16.49
N GLN A 588 -1.02 -16.43 -17.07
CA GLN A 588 -1.15 -15.01 -16.72
C GLN A 588 -2.55 -14.56 -17.15
N LYS A 589 -3.17 -13.66 -16.40
CA LYS A 589 -4.47 -13.12 -16.79
C LYS A 589 -4.28 -11.85 -17.60
N ASP A 590 -3.94 -10.75 -16.95
CA ASP A 590 -4.14 -9.42 -17.52
C ASP A 590 -2.85 -8.60 -17.48
N ILE A 591 -2.40 -8.15 -18.65
CA ILE A 591 -1.13 -7.43 -18.81
C ILE A 591 -1.42 -6.11 -19.53
N GLY A 592 -1.05 -5.00 -18.90
CA GLY A 592 -1.26 -3.65 -19.44
C GLY A 592 -0.01 -2.78 -19.37
N GLY A 593 0.19 -1.92 -20.36
CA GLY A 593 1.26 -0.93 -20.29
C GLY A 593 1.09 0.10 -19.17
N LEU A 594 -0.12 0.35 -18.66
CA LEU A 594 -0.35 1.11 -17.42
C LEU A 594 -0.96 0.25 -16.31
N VAL A 595 -2.06 -0.46 -16.57
CA VAL A 595 -2.76 -1.27 -15.56
C VAL A 595 -2.92 -2.71 -16.01
N GLY A 596 -2.47 -3.68 -15.20
CA GLY A 596 -2.68 -5.10 -15.46
C GLY A 596 -4.17 -5.45 -15.42
N PHE A 597 -4.69 -5.60 -14.20
CA PHE A 597 -6.07 -6.02 -13.97
C PHE A 597 -6.91 -4.99 -13.20
N GLY A 598 -8.20 -4.90 -13.49
CA GLY A 598 -9.07 -3.81 -13.03
C GLY A 598 -10.46 -4.23 -12.54
N PHE A 599 -10.61 -4.58 -11.26
CA PHE A 599 -11.91 -4.84 -10.60
C PHE A 599 -12.62 -3.59 -10.05
N SER A 600 -11.89 -2.47 -9.96
CA SER A 600 -12.38 -1.21 -9.40
C SER A 600 -13.72 -0.76 -9.94
N SER A 601 -14.59 -0.16 -9.13
CA SER A 601 -15.81 0.53 -9.61
C SER A 601 -15.50 1.99 -9.96
N ASN A 602 -15.78 2.40 -11.21
CA ASN A 602 -15.47 3.72 -11.77
C ASN A 602 -13.96 4.04 -11.74
N VAL A 603 -13.28 3.72 -12.84
CA VAL A 603 -11.87 4.10 -13.06
C VAL A 603 -11.77 5.12 -14.17
N THR A 604 -10.93 6.13 -13.97
CA THR A 604 -10.53 7.06 -15.03
C THR A 604 -9.03 6.93 -15.29
N VAL A 605 -8.64 6.75 -16.56
CA VAL A 605 -7.27 6.88 -17.04
C VAL A 605 -7.27 8.03 -18.04
N ILE A 606 -6.64 9.15 -17.71
CA ILE A 606 -6.73 10.40 -18.50
C ILE A 606 -5.36 11.01 -18.75
N ASP A 607 -5.18 11.61 -19.93
CA ASP A 607 -3.96 12.32 -20.37
C ASP A 607 -2.67 11.48 -20.22
N SER A 608 -2.78 10.14 -20.26
CA SER A 608 -1.72 9.22 -19.83
C SER A 608 -1.07 8.47 -21.01
N LYS A 609 0.14 7.94 -20.82
CA LYS A 609 0.93 7.34 -21.92
C LYS A 609 1.69 6.07 -21.52
N ALA A 610 1.59 5.02 -22.33
CA ALA A 610 2.49 3.87 -22.26
C ALA A 610 3.39 3.79 -23.51
N GLU A 611 4.70 3.70 -23.31
CA GLU A 611 5.71 3.46 -24.34
C GLU A 611 6.44 2.15 -24.02
N THR A 612 5.92 1.03 -24.53
CA THR A 612 6.32 -0.29 -24.04
C THR A 612 6.34 -1.40 -25.09
N ASN A 613 7.31 -2.30 -24.95
CA ASN A 613 7.27 -3.60 -25.60
C ASN A 613 6.79 -4.65 -24.59
N ILE A 614 5.65 -5.27 -24.86
CA ILE A 614 5.05 -6.30 -24.02
C ILE A 614 5.29 -7.66 -24.69
N THR A 615 6.05 -8.54 -24.03
CA THR A 615 6.38 -9.88 -24.53
C THR A 615 5.83 -10.94 -23.58
N VAL A 616 4.95 -11.81 -24.08
CA VAL A 616 4.18 -12.76 -23.26
C VAL A 616 4.26 -14.18 -23.82
N ASN A 617 4.19 -15.21 -22.97
CA ASN A 617 3.94 -16.58 -23.43
C ASN A 617 2.44 -16.90 -23.41
N TYR A 618 1.84 -16.73 -22.22
CA TYR A 618 0.48 -17.13 -21.92
C TYR A 618 -0.19 -16.02 -21.11
N ALA A 619 -1.00 -15.22 -21.78
CA ALA A 619 -1.91 -14.26 -21.16
C ALA A 619 -3.38 -14.56 -21.52
N GLU A 620 -4.34 -14.09 -20.72
CA GLU A 620 -5.72 -13.96 -21.17
C GLU A 620 -5.84 -12.70 -22.02
N ASN A 621 -5.58 -11.54 -21.42
CA ASN A 621 -5.81 -10.25 -22.02
C ASN A 621 -4.53 -9.40 -21.98
N VAL A 622 -4.16 -8.80 -23.12
CA VAL A 622 -3.00 -7.89 -23.21
C VAL A 622 -3.41 -6.57 -23.85
N GLY A 623 -3.10 -5.46 -23.18
CA GLY A 623 -3.35 -4.11 -23.66
C GLY A 623 -2.12 -3.20 -23.61
N GLY A 624 -2.04 -2.24 -24.52
CA GLY A 624 -1.05 -1.17 -24.40
C GLY A 624 -1.28 -0.25 -23.20
N ILE A 625 -2.51 -0.16 -22.68
CA ILE A 625 -2.88 0.57 -21.46
C ILE A 625 -3.41 -0.38 -20.38
N ALA A 626 -4.45 -1.15 -20.69
CA ALA A 626 -5.14 -2.01 -19.72
C ALA A 626 -5.28 -3.46 -20.21
N GLY A 627 -4.98 -4.45 -19.36
CA GLY A 627 -5.27 -5.85 -19.68
C GLY A 627 -6.78 -6.09 -19.81
N GLU A 628 -7.53 -5.88 -18.73
CA GLU A 628 -9.00 -5.97 -18.71
C GLU A 628 -9.65 -4.80 -17.93
N THR A 629 -10.80 -4.31 -18.42
CA THR A 629 -11.71 -3.41 -17.68
C THR A 629 -12.95 -4.17 -17.18
N HIS A 630 -13.03 -4.49 -15.88
CA HIS A 630 -14.12 -5.34 -15.35
C HIS A 630 -15.39 -4.56 -14.93
N THR A 631 -15.36 -3.23 -14.85
CA THR A 631 -16.54 -2.38 -14.54
C THR A 631 -16.56 -1.18 -15.49
N THR A 632 -17.38 -0.15 -15.23
CA THR A 632 -17.31 1.15 -15.90
C THR A 632 -15.92 1.78 -15.79
N TRP A 633 -15.17 1.79 -16.89
CA TRP A 633 -13.92 2.52 -17.04
C TRP A 633 -14.09 3.68 -18.03
N THR A 634 -13.35 4.76 -17.83
CA THR A 634 -13.15 5.84 -18.80
C THR A 634 -11.66 5.92 -19.13
N ILE A 635 -11.31 5.79 -20.40
CA ILE A 635 -9.94 6.00 -20.91
C ILE A 635 -10.00 7.17 -21.89
N GLU A 636 -9.39 8.29 -21.52
CA GLU A 636 -9.51 9.56 -22.23
C GLU A 636 -8.12 10.16 -22.54
N ASN A 637 -7.96 10.79 -23.71
CA ASN A 637 -6.72 11.48 -24.12
C ASN A 637 -5.44 10.62 -23.97
N THR A 638 -5.57 9.30 -24.06
CA THR A 638 -4.54 8.35 -23.62
C THR A 638 -3.92 7.62 -24.81
N THR A 639 -2.61 7.38 -24.76
CA THR A 639 -1.84 6.85 -25.91
C THR A 639 -0.94 5.67 -25.55
N ALA A 640 -0.99 4.60 -26.34
CA ALA A 640 -0.08 3.46 -26.25
C ALA A 640 0.82 3.33 -27.49
N ILE A 641 2.11 3.07 -27.31
CA ILE A 641 3.12 3.00 -28.38
C ILE A 641 4.10 1.85 -28.10
N GLY A 642 4.45 1.07 -29.12
CA GLY A 642 5.43 -0.02 -29.01
C GLY A 642 4.95 -1.30 -29.68
N ASN A 643 5.13 -2.45 -29.02
CA ASN A 643 4.83 -3.76 -29.61
C ASN A 643 4.23 -4.73 -28.57
N ILE A 644 3.19 -5.48 -28.94
CA ILE A 644 2.71 -6.66 -28.20
C ILE A 644 3.18 -7.89 -28.99
N THR A 645 3.93 -8.78 -28.35
CA THR A 645 4.44 -10.01 -28.99
C THR A 645 4.14 -11.24 -28.13
N ALA A 646 3.40 -12.19 -28.70
CA ALA A 646 3.18 -13.49 -28.08
C ALA A 646 4.19 -14.53 -28.57
N VAL A 647 4.97 -15.09 -27.65
CA VAL A 647 6.02 -16.07 -27.90
C VAL A 647 5.44 -17.49 -27.82
N ASN A 648 5.72 -18.33 -28.83
CA ASN A 648 5.27 -19.72 -28.87
C ASN A 648 6.28 -20.61 -28.12
N ILE A 649 5.82 -21.30 -27.06
CA ILE A 649 6.59 -22.36 -26.37
C ILE A 649 5.88 -23.71 -26.51
N GLY A 650 5.91 -24.24 -27.74
CA GLY A 650 5.61 -25.65 -28.02
C GLY A 650 4.19 -25.93 -28.51
N PRO A 651 3.94 -27.14 -29.03
CA PRO A 651 2.79 -27.44 -29.89
C PRO A 651 1.43 -27.56 -29.18
N ASN A 652 1.34 -27.37 -27.86
CA ASN A 652 0.13 -27.63 -27.06
C ASN A 652 -0.26 -26.47 -26.10
N THR A 653 0.39 -25.30 -26.18
CA THR A 653 0.04 -24.16 -25.32
C THR A 653 -1.03 -23.28 -25.97
N ALA A 654 -2.19 -23.15 -25.33
CA ALA A 654 -3.16 -22.14 -25.68
C ALA A 654 -2.61 -20.76 -25.29
N ASN A 655 -1.93 -20.10 -26.23
CA ASN A 655 -1.30 -18.78 -26.05
C ASN A 655 -2.34 -17.66 -25.77
N MET A 656 -1.95 -16.38 -25.85
CA MET A 656 -2.79 -15.18 -25.73
C MET A 656 -4.23 -15.29 -26.29
N ILE A 657 -5.25 -14.95 -25.49
CA ILE A 657 -6.68 -14.99 -25.89
C ILE A 657 -7.08 -13.68 -26.58
N ASN A 658 -6.92 -12.55 -25.90
CA ASN A 658 -7.27 -11.22 -26.39
C ASN A 658 -6.05 -10.30 -26.38
N ALA A 659 -5.87 -9.53 -27.45
CA ALA A 659 -4.88 -8.45 -27.48
C ALA A 659 -5.43 -7.20 -28.17
N GLY A 660 -5.37 -6.08 -27.45
CA GLY A 660 -5.69 -4.76 -27.96
C GLY A 660 -4.49 -3.82 -27.89
N GLY A 661 -4.36 -2.93 -28.86
CA GLY A 661 -3.31 -1.90 -28.77
C GLY A 661 -3.51 -0.91 -27.62
N LEU A 662 -4.72 -0.81 -27.06
CA LEU A 662 -5.05 -0.01 -25.87
C LEU A 662 -5.59 -0.91 -24.75
N VAL A 663 -6.61 -1.73 -25.03
CA VAL A 663 -7.27 -2.59 -24.03
C VAL A 663 -7.42 -4.03 -24.52
N GLY A 664 -6.97 -5.01 -23.73
CA GLY A 664 -7.12 -6.44 -24.07
C GLY A 664 -8.59 -6.85 -24.14
N ASP A 665 -9.32 -6.71 -23.04
CA ASP A 665 -10.77 -6.99 -22.95
C ASP A 665 -11.54 -5.82 -22.31
N PHE A 666 -12.57 -5.35 -22.99
CA PHE A 666 -13.22 -4.06 -22.78
C PHE A 666 -14.73 -4.22 -22.53
N ARG A 667 -15.15 -4.11 -21.26
CA ARG A 667 -16.46 -4.57 -20.80
C ARG A 667 -17.24 -3.51 -20.01
N ASN A 668 -18.53 -3.79 -19.83
CA ASN A 668 -19.40 -3.19 -18.80
C ASN A 668 -19.60 -1.68 -18.88
N ASN A 669 -20.11 -1.19 -20.02
CA ASN A 669 -20.36 0.24 -20.30
C ASN A 669 -19.11 1.12 -20.22
N SER A 670 -17.91 0.54 -20.35
CA SER A 670 -16.67 1.31 -20.39
C SER A 670 -16.60 2.16 -21.65
N THR A 671 -15.86 3.26 -21.58
CA THR A 671 -15.75 4.25 -22.66
C THR A 671 -14.29 4.59 -22.93
N ILE A 672 -13.89 4.53 -24.20
CA ILE A 672 -12.61 5.07 -24.71
C ILE A 672 -12.94 6.31 -25.53
N ILE A 673 -12.31 7.45 -25.22
CA ILE A 673 -12.52 8.74 -25.90
C ILE A 673 -11.16 9.36 -26.25
N ASN A 674 -11.05 10.03 -27.40
CA ASN A 674 -9.89 10.85 -27.78
C ASN A 674 -8.54 10.11 -27.61
N SER A 675 -8.50 8.80 -27.81
CA SER A 675 -7.36 7.95 -27.45
C SER A 675 -6.77 7.25 -28.66
N SER A 676 -5.51 6.84 -28.55
CA SER A 676 -4.79 6.23 -29.67
C SER A 676 -3.93 5.04 -29.30
N SER A 677 -3.74 4.14 -30.27
CA SER A 677 -2.69 3.13 -30.20
C SER A 677 -1.84 3.07 -31.47
N MET A 678 -0.53 3.05 -31.25
CA MET A 678 0.50 2.76 -32.25
C MET A 678 1.23 1.45 -31.91
N MET A 679 0.60 0.56 -31.15
CA MET A 679 1.14 -0.76 -30.80
C MET A 679 1.08 -1.71 -32.00
N ASN A 680 2.20 -2.22 -32.49
CA ASN A 680 2.16 -3.37 -33.41
C ASN A 680 1.86 -4.64 -32.62
N ILE A 681 0.91 -5.46 -33.10
CA ILE A 681 0.49 -6.68 -32.43
C ILE A 681 0.95 -7.89 -33.26
N ASN A 682 1.89 -8.63 -32.71
CA ASN A 682 2.38 -9.91 -33.23
C ASN A 682 1.74 -11.04 -32.40
N GLY A 683 0.58 -11.49 -32.86
CA GLY A 683 -0.16 -12.60 -32.26
C GLY A 683 0.55 -13.94 -32.44
N ALA A 684 0.20 -14.89 -31.57
CA ALA A 684 0.89 -16.17 -31.53
C ALA A 684 0.66 -17.02 -32.80
N ASN A 685 1.63 -17.87 -33.11
CA ASN A 685 1.47 -18.94 -34.09
C ASN A 685 0.56 -20.02 -33.51
N ASP A 686 -0.75 -19.88 -33.73
CA ASP A 686 -1.76 -20.89 -33.38
C ASP A 686 -2.37 -21.53 -34.64
N THR A 687 -2.57 -22.85 -34.56
CA THR A 687 -3.27 -23.66 -35.57
C THR A 687 -4.70 -24.00 -35.16
N SER A 688 -5.07 -23.76 -33.89
CA SER A 688 -6.41 -24.02 -33.38
C SER A 688 -7.46 -23.07 -33.98
N LEU A 689 -8.72 -23.48 -33.91
CA LEU A 689 -9.89 -22.75 -34.44
C LEU A 689 -10.64 -21.96 -33.36
N SER A 690 -10.06 -21.75 -32.16
CA SER A 690 -10.81 -21.19 -31.04
C SER A 690 -10.56 -19.69 -30.80
N GLY A 691 -11.66 -18.94 -30.72
CA GLY A 691 -11.92 -17.86 -29.75
C GLY A 691 -11.08 -16.59 -29.69
N ARG A 692 -9.83 -16.56 -30.19
CA ARG A 692 -8.88 -15.45 -29.95
C ARG A 692 -9.23 -14.19 -30.74
N SER A 693 -9.03 -13.03 -30.11
CA SER A 693 -9.38 -11.72 -30.67
C SER A 693 -8.21 -10.73 -30.63
N TYR A 694 -7.89 -10.13 -31.78
CA TYR A 694 -6.75 -9.21 -31.93
C TYR A 694 -7.24 -7.91 -32.57
N GLY A 695 -7.06 -6.77 -31.90
CA GLY A 695 -7.51 -5.47 -32.40
C GLY A 695 -6.47 -4.37 -32.21
N GLY A 696 -6.29 -3.50 -33.20
CA GLY A 696 -5.32 -2.40 -33.10
C GLY A 696 -5.60 -1.42 -31.97
N LEU A 697 -6.83 -1.34 -31.44
CA LEU A 697 -7.19 -0.60 -30.23
C LEU A 697 -7.72 -1.53 -29.12
N VAL A 698 -8.67 -2.42 -29.44
CA VAL A 698 -9.33 -3.29 -28.46
C VAL A 698 -9.36 -4.74 -28.92
N GLY A 699 -8.91 -5.68 -28.09
CA GLY A 699 -8.90 -7.11 -28.44
C GLY A 699 -10.31 -7.69 -28.54
N SER A 700 -11.02 -7.67 -27.42
CA SER A 700 -12.42 -8.09 -27.28
C SER A 700 -13.25 -7.02 -26.57
N SER A 701 -14.54 -6.88 -26.89
CA SER A 701 -15.45 -5.97 -26.18
C SER A 701 -16.86 -6.50 -25.97
N THR A 702 -17.51 -6.12 -24.87
CA THR A 702 -18.89 -6.54 -24.53
C THR A 702 -19.69 -5.44 -23.81
N ASN A 703 -21.00 -5.68 -23.67
CA ASN A 703 -21.90 -5.02 -22.70
C ASN A 703 -21.98 -3.49 -22.85
N ASP A 704 -22.45 -3.02 -24.02
CA ASP A 704 -22.71 -1.60 -24.35
C ASP A 704 -21.52 -0.64 -24.15
N SER A 705 -20.30 -1.17 -24.21
CA SER A 705 -19.08 -0.34 -24.13
C SER A 705 -18.94 0.56 -25.38
N LYS A 706 -18.09 1.58 -25.31
CA LYS A 706 -18.00 2.65 -26.33
C LYS A 706 -16.57 3.01 -26.73
N ILE A 707 -16.36 3.27 -28.02
CA ILE A 707 -15.13 3.84 -28.58
C ILE A 707 -15.53 5.06 -29.40
N ILE A 708 -15.04 6.24 -29.01
CA ILE A 708 -15.45 7.53 -29.58
C ILE A 708 -14.19 8.32 -29.93
N ASN A 709 -14.17 9.01 -31.07
CA ASN A 709 -13.06 9.91 -31.46
C ASN A 709 -11.67 9.26 -31.31
N SER A 710 -11.49 7.99 -31.68
CA SER A 710 -10.27 7.23 -31.33
C SER A 710 -9.67 6.47 -32.52
N TYR A 711 -8.37 6.16 -32.47
CA TYR A 711 -7.72 5.51 -33.63
C TYR A 711 -6.61 4.52 -33.30
N ALA A 712 -6.36 3.62 -34.25
CA ALA A 712 -5.26 2.66 -34.23
C ALA A 712 -4.39 2.74 -35.48
N ALA A 713 -3.07 2.78 -35.31
CA ALA A 713 -2.10 2.87 -36.41
C ALA A 713 -1.02 1.78 -36.42
N GLY A 714 -0.92 0.97 -35.35
CA GLY A 714 -0.03 -0.19 -35.32
C GLY A 714 -0.54 -1.33 -36.19
N ASN A 715 0.38 -2.09 -36.80
CA ASN A 715 0.01 -3.25 -37.62
C ASN A 715 -0.45 -4.41 -36.73
N VAL A 716 -1.46 -5.16 -37.17
CA VAL A 716 -1.97 -6.34 -36.45
C VAL A 716 -1.71 -7.58 -37.28
N THR A 717 -0.81 -8.46 -36.85
CA THR A 717 -0.47 -9.72 -37.52
C THR A 717 -0.70 -10.90 -36.58
N SER A 718 -1.59 -11.82 -36.95
CA SER A 718 -1.95 -12.99 -36.15
C SER A 718 -2.34 -14.18 -37.04
N ASN A 719 -2.27 -15.39 -36.48
CA ASN A 719 -2.88 -16.59 -37.08
C ASN A 719 -4.26 -16.93 -36.45
N GLY A 720 -4.80 -16.03 -35.60
CA GLY A 720 -6.13 -16.15 -35.01
C GLY A 720 -7.29 -15.83 -35.97
N MET A 721 -8.51 -16.19 -35.57
CA MET A 721 -9.73 -16.07 -36.40
C MET A 721 -10.55 -14.80 -36.20
N ARG A 722 -10.14 -13.84 -35.35
CA ARG A 722 -10.88 -12.58 -35.18
C ARG A 722 -9.88 -11.45 -35.09
N VAL A 723 -9.69 -10.73 -36.19
CA VAL A 723 -8.59 -9.77 -36.32
C VAL A 723 -9.11 -8.47 -36.94
N GLY A 724 -9.03 -7.37 -36.19
CA GLY A 724 -9.48 -6.05 -36.61
C GLY A 724 -8.38 -5.01 -36.55
N GLY A 725 -8.41 -4.00 -37.43
CA GLY A 725 -7.51 -2.86 -37.30
C GLY A 725 -7.87 -1.93 -36.14
N LEU A 726 -9.13 -1.92 -35.67
CA LEU A 726 -9.57 -1.22 -34.45
C LEU A 726 -10.01 -2.21 -33.36
N VAL A 727 -10.97 -3.10 -33.66
CA VAL A 727 -11.53 -4.06 -32.67
C VAL A 727 -11.46 -5.50 -33.19
N GLY A 728 -10.89 -6.43 -32.41
CA GLY A 728 -10.81 -7.83 -32.81
C GLY A 728 -12.17 -8.53 -32.86
N SER A 729 -12.89 -8.52 -31.74
CA SER A 729 -14.22 -9.12 -31.58
C SER A 729 -15.12 -8.26 -30.70
N THR A 730 -16.43 -8.23 -30.96
CA THR A 730 -17.38 -7.49 -30.13
C THR A 730 -18.74 -8.16 -29.96
N LEU A 731 -19.34 -8.07 -28.77
CA LEU A 731 -20.73 -8.43 -28.47
C LEU A 731 -21.48 -7.20 -27.91
N GLY A 732 -21.89 -6.31 -28.82
CA GLY A 732 -22.55 -5.05 -28.49
C GLY A 732 -21.57 -3.95 -28.09
N ILE A 733 -21.44 -2.94 -28.95
CA ILE A 733 -20.52 -1.81 -28.80
C ILE A 733 -21.07 -0.60 -29.57
N VAL A 734 -20.75 0.61 -29.10
CA VAL A 734 -20.85 1.84 -29.91
C VAL A 734 -19.45 2.22 -30.40
N ILE A 735 -19.27 2.38 -31.71
CA ILE A 735 -18.07 2.94 -32.30
C ILE A 735 -18.46 4.15 -33.15
N GLU A 736 -18.04 5.33 -32.71
CA GLU A 736 -18.34 6.61 -33.34
C GLU A 736 -17.02 7.32 -33.67
N ASP A 737 -17.00 7.96 -34.84
CA ASP A 737 -15.92 8.85 -35.29
C ASP A 737 -14.50 8.28 -35.07
N SER A 738 -14.26 7.05 -35.50
CA SER A 738 -13.03 6.31 -35.17
C SER A 738 -12.41 5.64 -36.40
N TYR A 739 -11.10 5.38 -36.37
CA TYR A 739 -10.43 4.84 -37.56
C TYR A 739 -9.19 3.97 -37.31
N SER A 740 -8.82 3.20 -38.32
CA SER A 740 -7.62 2.36 -38.34
C SER A 740 -6.75 2.59 -39.57
N THR A 741 -5.42 2.50 -39.39
CA THR A 741 -4.45 2.68 -40.49
C THR A 741 -3.39 1.58 -40.60
N GLY A 742 -3.21 0.77 -39.56
CA GLY A 742 -2.30 -0.38 -39.60
C GLY A 742 -2.78 -1.48 -40.55
N THR A 743 -1.83 -2.18 -41.17
CA THR A 743 -2.10 -3.38 -41.97
C THR A 743 -2.61 -4.50 -41.05
N VAL A 744 -3.67 -5.19 -41.49
CA VAL A 744 -4.35 -6.23 -40.71
C VAL A 744 -4.17 -7.58 -41.40
N LYS A 745 -3.54 -8.52 -40.70
CA LYS A 745 -3.31 -9.89 -41.17
C LYS A 745 -3.83 -10.89 -40.15
N GLY A 746 -4.77 -11.73 -40.56
CA GLY A 746 -5.38 -12.78 -39.73
C GLY A 746 -5.50 -14.12 -40.46
N ARG A 747 -6.10 -15.12 -39.82
CA ARG A 747 -6.48 -16.38 -40.48
C ARG A 747 -7.80 -16.21 -41.21
N GLY A 748 -8.87 -15.89 -40.48
CA GLY A 748 -10.22 -15.62 -40.97
C GLY A 748 -10.91 -14.55 -40.11
N GLU A 749 -12.16 -14.20 -40.44
CA GLU A 749 -12.95 -13.10 -39.84
C GLU A 749 -12.09 -11.84 -39.59
N VAL A 750 -11.49 -11.33 -40.68
CA VAL A 750 -10.55 -10.22 -40.67
C VAL A 750 -11.21 -8.97 -41.24
N GLY A 751 -11.12 -7.85 -40.53
CA GLY A 751 -11.65 -6.57 -40.98
C GLY A 751 -10.65 -5.43 -40.80
N GLY A 752 -10.61 -4.48 -41.74
CA GLY A 752 -9.81 -3.27 -41.55
C GLY A 752 -10.21 -2.49 -40.30
N LEU A 753 -11.49 -2.47 -39.92
CA LEU A 753 -12.00 -1.84 -38.70
C LEU A 753 -12.30 -2.89 -37.61
N ILE A 754 -13.21 -3.85 -37.87
CA ILE A 754 -13.61 -4.89 -36.91
C ILE A 754 -13.49 -6.29 -37.52
N GLY A 755 -12.85 -7.22 -36.80
CA GLY A 755 -12.78 -8.63 -37.22
C GLY A 755 -14.15 -9.31 -37.21
N ASN A 756 -14.71 -9.52 -36.01
CA ASN A 756 -16.00 -10.16 -35.82
C ASN A 756 -16.97 -9.30 -34.98
N VAL A 757 -18.15 -9.00 -35.51
CA VAL A 757 -19.30 -8.54 -34.72
C VAL A 757 -20.11 -9.78 -34.36
N THR A 758 -19.98 -10.23 -33.11
CA THR A 758 -20.51 -11.52 -32.66
C THR A 758 -22.02 -11.48 -32.53
N ARG A 759 -22.65 -12.63 -32.79
CA ARG A 759 -24.08 -12.80 -32.57
C ARG A 759 -24.39 -12.95 -31.09
N ASN A 760 -25.55 -12.44 -30.70
CA ASN A 760 -26.17 -12.78 -29.42
C ASN A 760 -26.77 -14.20 -29.48
N GLU A 761 -25.90 -15.21 -29.44
CA GLU A 761 -26.21 -16.62 -29.79
C GLU A 761 -26.39 -17.57 -28.59
N ASP A 762 -26.24 -17.10 -27.34
CA ASP A 762 -26.44 -17.92 -26.13
C ASP A 762 -27.93 -18.21 -25.80
N ARG A 763 -28.81 -18.22 -26.82
CA ARG A 763 -30.19 -18.69 -26.72
C ARG A 763 -30.32 -20.15 -26.25
N ASN A 764 -29.25 -20.94 -26.31
CA ASN A 764 -29.25 -22.37 -26.00
C ASN A 764 -28.45 -22.79 -24.75
N GLN A 765 -27.77 -21.87 -24.05
CA GLN A 765 -27.09 -22.18 -22.77
C GLN A 765 -27.46 -21.23 -21.61
N LEU A 766 -28.14 -20.11 -21.86
CA LEU A 766 -28.67 -19.26 -20.79
C LEU A 766 -30.07 -19.70 -20.35
N ASN A 767 -30.29 -19.68 -19.04
CA ASN A 767 -31.59 -19.90 -18.41
C ASN A 767 -32.60 -18.85 -18.93
N PRO A 768 -33.81 -19.22 -19.41
CA PRO A 768 -34.80 -18.29 -19.95
C PRO A 768 -35.36 -17.26 -18.95
N LEU A 769 -34.94 -17.30 -17.68
CA LEU A 769 -35.18 -16.24 -16.69
C LEU A 769 -34.11 -15.12 -16.71
N ILE A 770 -33.06 -15.23 -17.54
CA ILE A 770 -32.01 -14.22 -17.75
C ILE A 770 -31.95 -13.81 -19.23
N ILE A 771 -33.10 -13.46 -19.82
CA ILE A 771 -33.17 -12.76 -21.11
C ILE A 771 -32.99 -11.25 -20.85
N GLU A 772 -31.96 -10.89 -20.09
CA GLU A 772 -31.65 -9.50 -19.79
C GLU A 772 -30.68 -8.94 -20.83
N LYS A 773 -31.28 -8.19 -21.77
CA LYS A 773 -30.68 -7.25 -22.72
C LYS A 773 -29.99 -7.87 -23.95
N ILE A 774 -30.61 -7.64 -25.11
CA ILE A 774 -29.89 -7.66 -26.38
C ILE A 774 -29.05 -6.38 -26.44
N HIS A 775 -27.73 -6.53 -26.51
CA HIS A 775 -26.78 -5.44 -26.72
C HIS A 775 -26.57 -5.22 -28.23
N PRO A 776 -27.20 -4.22 -28.86
CA PRO A 776 -26.97 -3.90 -30.28
C PRO A 776 -25.56 -3.36 -30.50
N ALA A 777 -25.06 -3.48 -31.72
CA ALA A 777 -23.84 -2.81 -32.14
C ALA A 777 -24.18 -1.63 -33.07
N TYR A 778 -23.62 -0.45 -32.78
CA TYR A 778 -23.74 0.75 -33.61
C TYR A 778 -22.35 1.19 -34.03
N ILE A 779 -22.10 1.27 -35.34
CA ILE A 779 -20.83 1.73 -35.89
C ILE A 779 -21.13 2.81 -36.93
N SER A 780 -20.63 4.02 -36.67
CA SER A 780 -20.85 5.17 -37.55
C SER A 780 -19.58 5.99 -37.78
N ASN A 781 -19.60 6.78 -38.85
CA ASN A 781 -18.60 7.80 -39.18
C ASN A 781 -17.13 7.31 -39.13
N SER A 782 -16.87 6.05 -39.47
CA SER A 782 -15.60 5.39 -39.19
C SER A 782 -14.90 4.89 -40.47
N TYR A 783 -13.57 4.79 -40.44
CA TYR A 783 -12.79 4.38 -41.63
C TYR A 783 -11.61 3.45 -41.36
N ALA A 784 -11.15 2.76 -42.41
CA ALA A 784 -9.93 1.95 -42.38
C ALA A 784 -9.09 2.18 -43.64
N THR A 785 -7.77 2.28 -43.53
CA THR A 785 -6.85 2.47 -44.69
C THR A 785 -5.80 1.38 -44.89
N GLY A 786 -5.49 0.58 -43.87
CA GLY A 786 -4.47 -0.47 -43.97
C GLY A 786 -4.95 -1.67 -44.80
N ASP A 787 -4.03 -2.36 -45.47
CA ASP A 787 -4.38 -3.56 -46.26
C ASP A 787 -4.92 -4.68 -45.36
N VAL A 788 -5.85 -5.49 -45.88
CA VAL A 788 -6.55 -6.54 -45.10
C VAL A 788 -6.32 -7.92 -45.71
N ILE A 789 -5.57 -8.76 -45.02
CA ILE A 789 -5.00 -10.01 -45.53
C ILE A 789 -5.47 -11.19 -44.67
N THR A 790 -6.01 -12.24 -45.29
CA THR A 790 -6.38 -13.49 -44.62
C THR A 790 -5.85 -14.70 -45.37
N THR A 791 -5.83 -15.86 -44.70
CA THR A 791 -5.50 -17.17 -45.31
C THR A 791 -6.73 -18.06 -45.48
N ASP A 792 -7.90 -17.62 -45.04
CA ASP A 792 -9.15 -18.36 -44.92
C ASP A 792 -10.31 -17.44 -45.38
N THR A 793 -11.46 -17.53 -44.74
CA THR A 793 -12.70 -16.86 -45.15
C THR A 793 -13.06 -15.64 -44.30
N ASP A 794 -14.03 -14.85 -44.79
CA ASP A 794 -14.58 -13.64 -44.12
C ASP A 794 -13.57 -12.50 -44.02
N ASN A 795 -13.30 -11.87 -45.17
CA ASN A 795 -12.43 -10.69 -45.27
C ASN A 795 -13.19 -9.43 -45.68
N GLY A 796 -13.10 -8.36 -44.89
CA GLY A 796 -13.72 -7.07 -45.20
C GLY A 796 -12.75 -5.91 -45.13
N GLY A 797 -12.86 -4.95 -46.05
CA GLY A 797 -12.12 -3.68 -45.92
C GLY A 797 -12.46 -2.92 -44.63
N LEU A 798 -13.68 -3.11 -44.08
CA LEU A 798 -14.06 -2.65 -42.74
C LEU A 798 -14.39 -3.82 -41.79
N PHE A 799 -15.26 -4.76 -42.16
CA PHE A 799 -15.80 -5.78 -41.25
C PHE A 799 -15.56 -7.21 -41.74
N GLY A 800 -14.86 -8.06 -40.99
CA GLY A 800 -14.68 -9.47 -41.40
C GLY A 800 -16.01 -10.22 -41.48
N ARG A 801 -16.70 -10.33 -40.35
CA ARG A 801 -18.00 -11.02 -40.24
C ARG A 801 -18.99 -10.25 -39.37
N ILE A 802 -20.24 -10.17 -39.84
CA ILE A 802 -21.34 -9.45 -39.19
C ILE A 802 -22.37 -10.41 -38.59
N GLY A 803 -22.70 -10.19 -37.31
CA GLY A 803 -23.70 -10.91 -36.53
C GLY A 803 -25.13 -10.42 -36.73
N SER A 804 -25.90 -10.26 -35.65
CA SER A 804 -27.31 -9.82 -35.65
C SER A 804 -27.47 -8.58 -34.75
N ASN A 805 -28.46 -7.73 -35.03
CA ASN A 805 -28.70 -6.45 -34.35
C ASN A 805 -27.53 -5.46 -34.51
N VAL A 806 -27.01 -5.35 -35.73
CA VAL A 806 -25.86 -4.50 -36.08
C VAL A 806 -26.31 -3.36 -37.00
N THR A 807 -26.03 -2.12 -36.59
CA THR A 807 -26.17 -0.92 -37.43
C THR A 807 -24.78 -0.44 -37.85
N ILE A 808 -24.56 -0.31 -39.16
CA ILE A 808 -23.33 0.23 -39.75
C ILE A 808 -23.73 1.30 -40.77
N GLU A 809 -23.38 2.55 -40.49
CA GLU A 809 -23.69 3.68 -41.36
C GLU A 809 -22.50 4.62 -41.57
N ASN A 810 -22.48 5.32 -42.70
CA ASN A 810 -21.51 6.36 -43.00
C ASN A 810 -20.02 5.91 -42.86
N CYS A 811 -19.72 4.63 -43.01
CA CYS A 811 -18.34 4.12 -42.88
C CYS A 811 -17.66 3.97 -44.24
N ILE A 812 -16.33 4.07 -44.29
CA ILE A 812 -15.57 4.10 -45.55
C ILE A 812 -14.30 3.24 -45.54
N ALA A 813 -14.25 2.29 -46.47
CA ALA A 813 -13.12 1.37 -46.68
C ALA A 813 -12.11 2.00 -47.66
N LEU A 814 -11.05 2.63 -47.13
CA LEU A 814 -10.01 3.33 -47.89
C LEU A 814 -8.78 2.46 -48.20
N ASN A 815 -8.87 1.16 -47.91
CA ASN A 815 -7.79 0.18 -48.07
C ASN A 815 -7.36 0.07 -49.55
N THR A 816 -6.06 -0.14 -49.79
CA THR A 816 -5.52 -0.37 -51.14
C THR A 816 -5.78 -1.78 -51.65
N ASN A 817 -5.60 -2.78 -50.78
CA ASN A 817 -5.74 -4.19 -51.12
C ASN A 817 -6.46 -4.98 -50.02
N ILE A 818 -7.37 -5.86 -50.44
CA ILE A 818 -7.95 -6.92 -49.62
C ILE A 818 -7.76 -8.28 -50.29
N SER A 819 -7.25 -9.26 -49.56
CA SER A 819 -6.88 -10.57 -50.12
C SER A 819 -7.13 -11.73 -49.16
N GLY A 820 -7.60 -12.87 -49.67
CA GLY A 820 -7.95 -14.04 -48.83
C GLY A 820 -8.33 -15.28 -49.64
N TYR A 821 -8.92 -16.28 -48.98
CA TYR A 821 -9.38 -17.50 -49.66
C TYR A 821 -10.76 -17.33 -50.30
N ASP A 822 -11.77 -16.96 -49.52
CA ASP A 822 -13.18 -16.87 -49.96
C ASP A 822 -13.98 -15.89 -49.07
N ARG A 823 -15.20 -15.50 -49.49
CA ARG A 823 -16.07 -14.53 -48.80
C ARG A 823 -15.34 -13.20 -48.50
N ILE A 824 -14.99 -12.49 -49.56
CA ILE A 824 -14.30 -11.20 -49.52
C ILE A 824 -15.21 -10.10 -50.04
N GLY A 825 -15.23 -8.95 -49.37
CA GLY A 825 -15.97 -7.78 -49.82
C GLY A 825 -15.33 -6.47 -49.39
N ARG A 826 -15.51 -5.40 -50.18
CA ARG A 826 -14.85 -4.12 -49.90
C ARG A 826 -15.29 -3.48 -48.59
N VAL A 827 -16.55 -3.65 -48.17
CA VAL A 827 -17.04 -3.20 -46.87
C VAL A 827 -17.00 -4.36 -45.86
N TYR A 828 -17.63 -5.50 -46.18
CA TYR A 828 -17.69 -6.64 -45.27
C TYR A 828 -17.49 -8.01 -45.94
N GLY A 829 -16.91 -8.98 -45.23
CA GLY A 829 -16.66 -10.33 -45.76
C GLY A 829 -17.92 -11.19 -45.85
N SER A 830 -18.65 -11.33 -44.75
CA SER A 830 -19.97 -11.97 -44.75
C SER A 830 -20.91 -11.51 -43.63
N ILE A 831 -22.20 -11.83 -43.80
CA ILE A 831 -23.21 -11.81 -42.75
C ILE A 831 -23.45 -13.26 -42.33
N ALA A 832 -23.48 -13.54 -41.03
CA ALA A 832 -23.66 -14.89 -40.50
C ALA A 832 -25.03 -15.50 -40.86
N THR A 833 -25.08 -16.83 -41.05
CA THR A 833 -26.25 -17.59 -41.53
C THR A 833 -27.47 -17.52 -40.60
N GLY A 834 -28.52 -16.81 -40.99
CA GLY A 834 -29.72 -16.56 -40.15
C GLY A 834 -29.58 -15.33 -39.24
N ALA A 835 -28.88 -14.29 -39.71
CA ALA A 835 -28.70 -13.05 -38.96
C ALA A 835 -29.89 -12.13 -39.20
N GLU A 836 -30.29 -11.40 -38.16
CA GLU A 836 -31.53 -10.63 -38.12
C GLU A 836 -31.26 -9.21 -37.63
N ASN A 837 -32.15 -8.28 -37.99
CA ASN A 837 -32.16 -6.89 -37.51
C ASN A 837 -30.87 -6.10 -37.80
N ASN A 838 -30.23 -6.34 -38.95
CA ASN A 838 -29.07 -5.54 -39.38
C ASN A 838 -29.49 -4.37 -40.27
N SER A 839 -28.91 -3.21 -40.05
CA SER A 839 -29.05 -2.02 -40.90
C SER A 839 -27.67 -1.62 -41.41
N ILE A 840 -27.40 -1.82 -42.70
CA ILE A 840 -26.10 -1.50 -43.32
C ILE A 840 -26.36 -0.54 -44.47
N SER A 841 -26.05 0.74 -44.29
CA SER A 841 -26.44 1.83 -45.21
C SER A 841 -25.32 2.85 -45.39
N ASN A 842 -25.34 3.60 -46.49
CA ASN A 842 -24.43 4.72 -46.76
C ASN A 842 -22.93 4.43 -46.55
N ASN A 843 -22.49 3.20 -46.82
CA ASN A 843 -21.09 2.77 -46.65
C ASN A 843 -20.35 2.78 -47.99
N TYR A 844 -19.11 3.25 -47.98
CA TYR A 844 -18.30 3.50 -49.17
C TYR A 844 -17.02 2.63 -49.18
N ALA A 845 -16.44 2.44 -50.35
CA ALA A 845 -15.16 1.79 -50.55
C ALA A 845 -14.37 2.43 -51.71
N TYR A 846 -13.05 2.50 -51.56
CA TYR A 846 -12.15 3.07 -52.56
C TYR A 846 -12.33 2.36 -53.92
N GLU A 847 -12.55 3.16 -54.97
CA GLU A 847 -12.94 2.63 -56.28
C GLU A 847 -11.89 1.70 -56.91
N ASN A 848 -10.60 1.98 -56.69
CA ASN A 848 -9.48 1.17 -57.19
C ASN A 848 -8.93 0.19 -56.15
N MET A 849 -9.70 -0.13 -55.10
CA MET A 849 -9.34 -1.18 -54.15
C MET A 849 -9.17 -2.52 -54.88
N THR A 850 -8.00 -3.14 -54.73
CA THR A 850 -7.73 -4.47 -55.27
C THR A 850 -8.40 -5.53 -54.40
N VAL A 851 -9.15 -6.44 -55.02
CA VAL A 851 -9.76 -7.58 -54.33
C VAL A 851 -9.20 -8.87 -54.93
N ALA A 852 -8.54 -9.69 -54.11
CA ALA A 852 -7.90 -10.93 -54.55
C ALA A 852 -8.49 -12.15 -53.82
N VAL A 853 -9.13 -13.06 -54.58
CA VAL A 853 -9.83 -14.24 -54.05
C VAL A 853 -9.13 -15.51 -54.54
N SER A 854 -8.33 -16.15 -53.69
CA SER A 854 -7.49 -17.27 -54.12
C SER A 854 -8.27 -18.54 -54.47
N ARG A 855 -9.46 -18.78 -53.88
CA ARG A 855 -10.35 -19.90 -54.22
C ARG A 855 -10.69 -19.99 -55.72
N PHE A 856 -10.74 -18.86 -56.41
CA PHE A 856 -11.07 -18.79 -57.84
C PHE A 856 -9.88 -18.40 -58.72
N SER A 857 -8.70 -18.19 -58.15
CA SER A 857 -7.53 -17.61 -58.83
C SER A 857 -7.82 -16.26 -59.51
N THR A 858 -8.77 -15.48 -58.96
CA THR A 858 -9.17 -14.17 -59.50
C THR A 858 -8.58 -13.03 -58.67
N SER A 859 -8.12 -11.99 -59.36
CA SER A 859 -7.70 -10.72 -58.78
C SER A 859 -8.11 -9.59 -59.72
N GLY A 860 -8.68 -8.52 -59.17
CA GLY A 860 -9.12 -7.35 -59.92
C GLY A 860 -9.95 -6.37 -59.10
N THR A 861 -10.35 -5.27 -59.71
CA THR A 861 -11.32 -4.31 -59.17
C THR A 861 -12.74 -4.87 -59.35
N VAL A 862 -13.50 -4.97 -58.26
CA VAL A 862 -14.87 -5.55 -58.28
C VAL A 862 -15.90 -4.50 -58.71
N SER A 863 -16.89 -4.92 -59.49
CA SER A 863 -17.99 -4.06 -59.95
C SER A 863 -18.89 -3.55 -58.83
N GLU A 864 -19.60 -2.46 -59.13
CA GLU A 864 -20.29 -1.57 -58.20
C GLU A 864 -21.34 -2.23 -57.28
N ASN A 865 -21.44 -1.71 -56.06
CA ASN A 865 -22.65 -1.53 -55.23
C ASN A 865 -23.62 -2.72 -55.01
N THR A 866 -23.22 -3.97 -55.28
CA THR A 866 -24.00 -5.15 -54.92
C THR A 866 -23.47 -5.83 -53.66
N GLY A 867 -24.32 -5.97 -52.64
CA GLY A 867 -24.05 -6.78 -51.45
C GLY A 867 -22.93 -6.22 -50.56
N THR A 868 -21.77 -6.86 -50.61
CA THR A 868 -20.66 -6.70 -49.66
C THR A 868 -19.73 -5.51 -49.92
N ASN A 869 -19.94 -4.76 -51.02
CA ASN A 869 -18.93 -3.91 -51.63
C ASN A 869 -19.10 -2.39 -51.46
N GLY A 870 -20.24 -1.92 -50.96
CA GLY A 870 -20.51 -0.49 -50.76
C GLY A 870 -20.49 0.38 -52.02
N LEU A 871 -20.74 1.67 -51.82
CA LEU A 871 -20.66 2.73 -52.83
C LEU A 871 -19.20 3.03 -53.20
N ASN A 872 -18.95 3.49 -54.43
CA ASN A 872 -17.60 3.91 -54.83
C ASN A 872 -17.26 5.29 -54.26
N VAL A 873 -16.02 5.45 -53.80
CA VAL A 873 -15.41 6.75 -53.51
C VAL A 873 -14.14 6.91 -54.35
N THR A 874 -14.07 8.02 -55.09
CA THR A 874 -12.89 8.39 -55.87
C THR A 874 -11.77 8.92 -54.98
N ALA A 875 -10.53 8.88 -55.48
CA ALA A 875 -9.41 9.53 -54.80
C ALA A 875 -9.64 11.05 -54.56
N ALA A 876 -10.39 11.73 -55.44
CA ALA A 876 -10.73 13.14 -55.29
C ALA A 876 -11.79 13.38 -54.20
N GLN A 877 -12.80 12.51 -54.09
CA GLN A 877 -13.82 12.59 -53.05
C GLN A 877 -13.23 12.29 -51.66
N ALA A 878 -12.40 11.25 -51.53
CA ALA A 878 -11.77 10.90 -50.25
C ALA A 878 -10.75 11.96 -49.74
N LYS A 879 -10.34 12.90 -50.61
CA LYS A 879 -9.52 14.07 -50.23
C LYS A 879 -10.34 15.35 -50.00
N SER A 880 -11.65 15.30 -50.21
CA SER A 880 -12.55 16.46 -50.13
C SER A 880 -13.28 16.50 -48.81
N LEU A 881 -13.03 17.52 -47.99
CA LEU A 881 -13.77 17.72 -46.73
C LEU A 881 -15.29 17.74 -46.96
N THR A 882 -15.75 18.33 -48.08
CA THR A 882 -17.17 18.39 -48.45
C THR A 882 -17.80 17.00 -48.59
N PHE A 883 -17.08 15.99 -49.08
CA PHE A 883 -17.60 14.62 -49.20
C PHE A 883 -17.83 13.95 -47.83
N TYR A 884 -17.13 14.41 -46.79
CA TYR A 884 -17.36 13.96 -45.41
C TYR A 884 -18.48 14.75 -44.74
N THR A 885 -18.62 16.05 -45.04
CA THR A 885 -19.55 16.95 -44.32
C THR A 885 -20.89 17.20 -45.01
N ASP A 886 -21.08 16.83 -46.28
CA ASP A 886 -22.32 17.11 -47.01
C ASP A 886 -23.44 16.11 -46.62
N PRO A 887 -24.63 16.60 -46.18
CA PRO A 887 -25.82 15.78 -45.88
C PRO A 887 -26.30 14.83 -46.98
N ALA A 888 -25.93 15.08 -48.25
CA ALA A 888 -26.22 14.19 -49.37
C ALA A 888 -25.21 13.03 -49.51
N THR A 889 -24.16 13.00 -48.67
CA THR A 889 -23.07 12.01 -48.71
C THR A 889 -22.85 11.40 -47.31
N LEU A 890 -21.66 11.48 -46.74
CA LEU A 890 -21.33 10.82 -45.46
C LEU A 890 -21.88 11.54 -44.22
N ASN A 891 -22.07 12.86 -44.27
CA ASN A 891 -22.63 13.67 -43.18
C ASN A 891 -22.00 13.45 -41.77
N TRP A 892 -20.67 13.32 -41.70
CA TRP A 892 -19.92 13.15 -40.42
C TRP A 892 -19.90 14.39 -39.53
N ASN A 893 -20.48 15.51 -39.97
CA ASN A 893 -20.52 16.75 -39.19
C ASN A 893 -21.98 17.10 -38.87
N ASP A 894 -22.41 16.68 -37.68
CA ASP A 894 -23.73 16.96 -37.10
C ASP A 894 -23.84 18.37 -36.48
N GLY A 895 -22.78 19.18 -36.57
CA GLY A 895 -22.59 20.43 -35.85
C GLY A 895 -21.36 20.43 -34.93
N THR A 896 -20.66 19.29 -34.81
CA THR A 896 -19.42 19.16 -34.01
C THR A 896 -18.15 19.14 -34.89
N THR A 897 -17.08 19.81 -34.43
CA THR A 897 -15.78 19.82 -35.12
C THR A 897 -14.91 18.64 -34.69
N VAL A 898 -15.36 17.42 -35.00
CA VAL A 898 -14.63 16.17 -34.69
C VAL A 898 -13.53 15.88 -35.72
N TRP A 899 -13.81 16.15 -37.00
CA TRP A 899 -12.95 15.83 -38.13
C TRP A 899 -12.36 17.07 -38.81
N GLU A 900 -11.11 16.96 -39.27
CA GLU A 900 -10.46 17.94 -40.15
C GLU A 900 -9.52 17.26 -41.16
N ILE A 901 -9.15 17.96 -42.24
CA ILE A 901 -8.10 17.51 -43.18
C ILE A 901 -6.90 18.45 -43.02
N ARG A 902 -5.73 17.90 -42.66
CA ARG A 902 -4.53 18.68 -42.33
C ARG A 902 -3.59 18.85 -43.51
N SER A 903 -2.87 19.96 -43.54
CA SER A 903 -1.76 20.16 -44.48
C SER A 903 -0.74 19.02 -44.36
N GLY A 904 -0.51 18.30 -45.45
CA GLY A 904 0.40 17.15 -45.50
C GLY A 904 -0.22 15.79 -45.17
N TYR A 905 -1.48 15.72 -44.72
CA TYR A 905 -2.22 14.47 -44.55
C TYR A 905 -3.57 14.53 -45.28
N PRO A 906 -3.73 13.81 -46.40
CA PRO A 906 -4.80 14.02 -47.38
C PRO A 906 -6.17 13.41 -47.01
N LEU A 907 -6.31 12.81 -45.82
CA LEU A 907 -7.54 12.17 -45.34
C LEU A 907 -8.03 12.83 -44.03
N PRO A 908 -9.29 12.64 -43.63
CA PRO A 908 -9.77 13.15 -42.34
C PRO A 908 -8.98 12.58 -41.16
N VAL A 909 -8.66 13.45 -40.21
CA VAL A 909 -8.07 13.13 -38.91
C VAL A 909 -8.88 13.80 -37.80
N LEU A 910 -8.73 13.29 -36.59
CA LEU A 910 -9.49 13.80 -35.45
C LEU A 910 -8.84 15.09 -34.95
N THR A 911 -9.66 16.12 -34.67
CA THR A 911 -9.18 17.48 -34.37
C THR A 911 -8.29 17.57 -33.14
N TRP A 912 -8.47 16.68 -32.15
CA TRP A 912 -7.63 16.61 -30.95
C TRP A 912 -6.22 16.07 -31.19
N GLN A 913 -5.95 15.42 -32.33
CA GLN A 913 -4.65 14.79 -32.58
C GLN A 913 -3.52 15.82 -32.62
N THR A 914 -2.33 15.46 -32.17
CA THR A 914 -1.12 16.29 -32.32
C THR A 914 -0.24 15.80 -33.47
N THR A 915 -0.35 14.53 -33.84
CA THR A 915 0.43 13.86 -34.90
C THR A 915 -0.50 13.07 -35.82
N VAL A 916 -0.15 13.02 -37.10
CA VAL A 916 -0.88 12.20 -38.09
C VAL A 916 -0.19 10.84 -38.29
N PRO A 917 -0.91 9.76 -38.63
CA PRO A 917 -0.30 8.48 -38.97
C PRO A 917 0.73 8.61 -40.10
N ALA A 918 1.87 7.93 -39.97
CA ALA A 918 3.03 8.15 -40.85
C ALA A 918 2.81 7.73 -42.31
N ASN A 919 1.89 6.79 -42.58
CA ASN A 919 1.71 6.15 -43.88
C ASN A 919 0.23 6.11 -44.30
N PRO A 920 -0.34 7.21 -44.85
CA PRO A 920 -1.59 7.12 -45.60
C PRO A 920 -1.39 6.26 -46.87
N PRO A 921 -2.47 5.73 -47.47
CA PRO A 921 -2.39 5.03 -48.76
C PRO A 921 -1.70 5.86 -49.84
N ALA A 922 -0.91 5.21 -50.69
CA ALA A 922 -0.11 5.89 -51.72
C ALA A 922 -0.96 6.70 -52.72
N TRP A 923 -2.21 6.30 -52.98
CA TRP A 923 -3.14 7.06 -53.84
C TRP A 923 -3.63 8.37 -53.20
N ALA A 924 -3.55 8.49 -51.87
CA ALA A 924 -4.02 9.65 -51.16
C ALA A 924 -3.00 10.79 -51.26
N THR A 925 -1.69 10.47 -51.17
CA THR A 925 -0.58 11.43 -51.26
C THR A 925 -0.14 11.79 -52.68
N ALA A 926 -0.54 10.99 -53.69
CA ALA A 926 -0.39 11.30 -55.11
C ALA A 926 -1.47 12.29 -55.62
#